data_AF-A0A8M9Q7L4-F1
#
_entry.id   AF-A0A8M9Q7L4-F1
#
_cell.length_a   1.000
_cell.length_b   1.000
_cell.length_c   1.000
_cell.angle_alpha   90.00
_cell.angle_beta   90.00
_cell.angle_gamma   90.00
#
_symmetry.space_group_name_H-M   'P 1'
#
loop_
_entity.id
_entity.type
_entity.pdbx_description
1 polymer ?
#
loop_
_entity_poly.entity_id
_entity_poly.type
_entity_poly.pdbx_seq_one_letter_code
_entity_poly.pdbx_strand_id
1 'polypeptide(L)'
;MDDLDENEETGAAQRPSGAVAMGGALARPSWLSSPTLGRANRFLSTAAVSLMTPRRPLAPPEKVKVRTLAVEQRTEEDIEGSHGNDGLLLGRPFEEPDQPITEKSLLEILDGVVMIYNLSVHQQLGKMVVVSDDVHEYAVALKDTEEKIARCPSRRPDILEELQKSQKVFAEKLNHLSRRLAWINATIYSKEKMLDVYWLLRVCIQTIEHSDGTGSLFAFMPEFYLNVAMNSYSALKNYFSPSNCMEELPGYEDTLIQLAAILAKHFADPRIVGTDIKDSLMQALASYVCYPQSLRAVERIPEEQRMAMMKNLLAPYEQRPWAQTNWILVRLWRGCGFGYRYTRLPHLLKTKPEDANLPSLQRDLSIASFQKPCPSLLLQRHMAELLIQDRDMAASFLNSVLNQLNWAFSEFIGMIQEIQQAAERPERNFVDTRQLKVCSTCFDLSVSLLRVLEMTITLVPEIFLDWTRPSAELLLRRLAQLLNQVLNRVTAERNLFDRVVNLRLPGLESVDHYPILVAVTGILVRILVDSNKQGVSRAASVLLSDPCFQLRSIQYLLGEGESGSSTATDRKHFSLHTYTDYISTEEEQKVEQMLTFLTEESKQAAASTAPTSEDDLCPICYAHSISAIFKPCSHKSCKACINQHLMNNKDCFFCKATITGVDDYTKPFAS
;
A
#
# COMPACT_ATOMS: atom_id res chain seq x y z
N MET A 1 -35.23 -12.28 56.65
CA MET A 1 -35.48 -12.80 58.00
C MET A 1 -34.46 -12.09 58.85
N ASP A 2 -34.99 -11.27 59.75
CA ASP A 2 -34.32 -10.56 60.83
C ASP A 2 -33.30 -9.48 60.42
N ASP A 3 -33.76 -8.23 60.51
CA ASP A 3 -32.96 -7.01 60.58
C ASP A 3 -32.30 -6.89 61.98
N LEU A 4 -31.18 -6.17 62.09
CA LEU A 4 -30.77 -5.48 63.33
C LEU A 4 -29.94 -4.22 63.00
N ASP A 5 -30.48 -3.06 63.37
CA ASP A 5 -29.77 -1.77 63.46
C ASP A 5 -29.38 -1.49 64.94
N GLU A 6 -28.21 -0.89 65.15
CA GLU A 6 -27.92 0.07 66.23
C GLU A 6 -26.98 1.15 65.60
N ASN A 7 -27.24 2.47 65.56
CA ASN A 7 -27.58 3.51 66.57
C ASN A 7 -26.44 3.79 67.59
N GLU A 8 -26.19 5.01 68.12
CA GLU A 8 -26.61 6.42 67.87
C GLU A 8 -25.63 7.38 68.62
N GLU A 9 -25.43 8.69 68.35
CA GLU A 9 -25.76 9.54 67.18
C GLU A 9 -24.45 9.88 66.41
N THR A 10 -23.81 11.07 66.31
CA THR A 10 -24.07 12.52 66.54
C THR A 10 -23.20 13.28 65.48
N GLY A 11 -23.48 14.47 64.93
CA GLY A 11 -24.48 15.50 65.22
C GLY A 11 -23.84 16.69 65.98
N ALA A 12 -23.83 17.94 65.50
CA ALA A 12 -24.24 18.58 64.23
C ALA A 12 -23.27 19.78 63.96
N ALA A 13 -23.38 20.72 63.01
CA ALA A 13 -24.41 21.17 62.05
C ALA A 13 -23.67 21.86 60.84
N GLN A 14 -24.23 22.65 59.90
CA GLN A 14 -25.59 23.18 59.66
C GLN A 14 -25.87 23.30 58.13
N ARG A 15 -27.07 23.75 57.72
CA ARG A 15 -27.73 23.57 56.39
C ARG A 15 -28.08 24.92 55.70
N PRO A 16 -28.61 25.05 54.44
CA PRO A 16 -29.68 24.25 53.75
C PRO A 16 -29.36 23.78 52.30
N SER A 17 -29.89 22.64 51.79
CA SER A 17 -31.24 22.37 51.19
C SER A 17 -31.52 23.06 49.82
N GLY A 18 -31.89 22.38 48.73
CA GLY A 18 -32.12 20.94 48.51
C GLY A 18 -32.67 20.59 47.09
N ALA A 19 -33.33 19.42 46.96
CA ALA A 19 -34.15 18.93 45.81
C ALA A 19 -33.47 18.32 44.54
N VAL A 20 -33.05 17.06 44.67
CA VAL A 20 -33.18 15.89 43.74
C VAL A 20 -33.50 16.11 42.25
N ALA A 21 -32.67 15.50 41.37
CA ALA A 21 -33.08 14.84 40.13
C ALA A 21 -32.12 13.67 39.78
N MET A 22 -32.65 12.52 39.31
CA MET A 22 -31.83 11.40 38.78
C MET A 22 -31.63 11.53 37.27
N GLY A 23 -30.54 10.95 36.73
CA GLY A 23 -30.35 10.77 35.28
C GLY A 23 -28.92 10.98 34.78
N GLY A 24 -27.93 10.26 35.35
CA GLY A 24 -26.51 10.42 35.05
C GLY A 24 -26.08 9.92 33.66
N ALA A 25 -26.40 10.66 32.60
CA ALA A 25 -25.85 10.40 31.26
C ALA A 25 -24.36 10.76 31.22
N LEU A 26 -23.49 9.76 31.07
CA LEU A 26 -22.04 9.95 30.98
C LEU A 26 -21.66 10.70 29.69
N ALA A 27 -21.32 11.98 29.83
CA ALA A 27 -20.83 12.82 28.74
C ALA A 27 -19.48 12.32 28.21
N ARG A 28 -19.50 11.54 27.12
CA ARG A 28 -18.28 11.21 26.36
C ARG A 28 -17.80 12.45 25.59
N PRO A 29 -16.52 12.85 25.66
CA PRO A 29 -16.01 13.99 24.91
C PRO A 29 -15.93 13.68 23.41
N SER A 30 -16.45 14.58 22.57
CA SER A 30 -16.48 14.45 21.12
C SER A 30 -15.15 14.80 20.48
N TRP A 31 -14.34 13.79 20.15
CA TRP A 31 -13.08 13.93 19.40
C TRP A 31 -13.24 13.50 17.94
N LEU A 32 -13.70 14.44 17.10
CA LEU A 32 -13.72 14.30 15.64
C LEU A 32 -13.12 15.54 14.95
N SER A 33 -12.47 15.33 13.82
CA SER A 33 -12.10 16.38 12.85
C SER A 33 -11.22 17.53 13.36
N SER A 34 -10.09 17.21 13.99
CA SER A 34 -8.94 18.12 14.10
C SER A 34 -7.91 17.81 13.00
N PRO A 35 -7.08 18.77 12.52
CA PRO A 35 -6.00 18.50 11.54
C PRO A 35 -4.97 17.45 12.00
N THR A 36 -5.03 17.01 13.26
CA THR A 36 -4.18 15.96 13.83
C THR A 36 -4.34 14.57 13.18
N LEU A 37 -5.35 14.33 12.33
CA LEU A 37 -5.43 13.10 11.53
C LEU A 37 -4.33 13.01 10.46
N GLY A 38 -3.93 14.15 9.87
CA GLY A 38 -2.69 14.22 9.07
C GLY A 38 -1.45 13.89 9.92
N ARG A 39 -1.47 14.27 11.21
CA ARG A 39 -0.44 13.86 12.19
C ARG A 39 -0.51 12.37 12.52
N ALA A 40 -1.68 11.72 12.47
CA ALA A 40 -1.82 10.28 12.69
C ALA A 40 -1.32 9.45 11.50
N ASN A 41 -1.62 9.87 10.26
CA ASN A 41 -1.01 9.27 9.07
C ASN A 41 0.49 9.59 8.98
N ARG A 42 0.94 10.79 9.35
CA ARG A 42 2.38 11.02 9.60
C ARG A 42 2.89 10.12 10.72
N PHE A 43 2.17 9.81 11.80
CA PHE A 43 2.64 8.86 12.82
C PHE A 43 2.65 7.40 12.39
N LEU A 44 1.98 7.01 11.29
CA LEU A 44 2.11 5.69 10.68
C LEU A 44 3.20 5.70 9.59
N SER A 45 3.17 6.63 8.65
CA SER A 45 4.19 6.77 7.60
C SER A 45 5.56 7.15 8.15
N THR A 46 5.64 8.00 9.19
CA THR A 46 6.90 8.37 9.87
C THR A 46 7.29 7.34 10.93
N ALA A 47 6.39 6.54 11.49
CA ALA A 47 6.82 5.36 12.26
C ALA A 47 7.40 4.28 11.33
N ALA A 48 6.76 4.02 10.20
CA ALA A 48 7.31 3.17 9.14
C ALA A 48 8.68 3.70 8.69
N VAL A 49 8.80 4.98 8.30
CA VAL A 49 10.09 5.58 7.92
C VAL A 49 11.12 5.55 9.06
N SER A 50 10.72 5.76 10.32
CA SER A 50 11.63 5.67 11.48
C SER A 50 12.09 4.24 11.81
N LEU A 51 11.33 3.21 11.39
CA LEU A 51 11.70 1.80 11.45
C LEU A 51 12.53 1.39 10.20
N MET A 52 12.26 2.00 9.04
CA MET A 52 12.94 1.75 7.76
C MET A 52 14.34 2.37 7.68
N THR A 53 14.74 3.28 8.58
CA THR A 53 16.09 3.88 8.59
C THR A 53 17.00 3.26 9.66
N PRO A 54 18.08 2.53 9.30
CA PRO A 54 19.10 2.14 10.26
C PRO A 54 19.81 3.40 10.80
N ARG A 55 19.86 3.56 12.12
CA ARG A 55 20.46 4.73 12.79
C ARG A 55 21.97 4.83 12.52
N ARG A 56 22.36 5.62 11.51
CA ARG A 56 23.71 6.16 11.34
C ARG A 56 23.74 7.67 11.62
N PRO A 57 24.91 8.25 11.94
CA PRO A 57 25.06 9.70 12.07
C PRO A 57 24.63 10.42 10.79
N LEU A 58 24.05 11.61 10.94
CA LEU A 58 23.74 12.50 9.82
C LEU A 58 25.02 12.82 9.04
N ALA A 59 25.13 12.30 7.83
CA ALA A 59 26.05 12.85 6.85
C ALA A 59 25.65 14.30 6.57
N PRO A 60 26.60 15.23 6.38
CA PRO A 60 26.26 16.60 5.99
C PRO A 60 25.52 16.55 4.65
N PRO A 61 24.46 17.37 4.45
CA PRO A 61 23.70 17.36 3.21
C PRO A 61 24.63 17.66 2.02
N GLU A 62 24.45 16.89 0.95
CA GLU A 62 25.25 17.06 -0.26
C GLU A 62 25.05 18.49 -0.79
N LYS A 63 26.15 19.23 -0.91
CA LYS A 63 26.09 20.66 -1.26
C LYS A 63 25.76 20.84 -2.73
N VAL A 64 24.46 20.86 -3.03
CA VAL A 64 23.93 21.52 -4.24
C VAL A 64 24.57 22.90 -4.28
N LYS A 65 25.40 23.16 -5.30
CA LYS A 65 26.05 24.46 -5.51
C LYS A 65 25.05 25.46 -6.09
N VAL A 66 24.01 25.77 -5.31
CA VAL A 66 23.35 27.07 -5.44
C VAL A 66 24.45 28.12 -5.30
N ARG A 67 24.57 29.02 -6.28
CA ARG A 67 25.43 30.21 -6.14
C ARG A 67 24.77 31.14 -5.14
N THR A 68 25.06 30.96 -3.85
CA THR A 68 24.53 31.80 -2.78
C THR A 68 25.22 33.16 -2.77
N LEU A 69 24.92 33.99 -3.77
CA LEU A 69 25.14 35.43 -3.69
C LEU A 69 24.30 35.98 -2.54
N ALA A 70 24.92 36.85 -1.74
CA ALA A 70 24.22 37.60 -0.70
C ALA A 70 23.06 38.39 -1.32
N VAL A 71 21.94 38.53 -0.60
CA VAL A 71 20.74 39.20 -1.11
C VAL A 71 21.04 40.65 -1.52
N GLU A 72 21.94 41.30 -0.78
CA GLU A 72 22.42 42.68 -0.99
C GLU A 72 23.36 42.86 -2.22
N GLN A 73 23.64 41.79 -2.97
CA GLN A 73 24.58 41.80 -4.11
C GLN A 73 23.96 41.29 -5.42
N ARG A 74 22.63 41.15 -5.50
CA ARG A 74 21.94 40.73 -6.73
C ARG A 74 21.53 41.95 -7.54
N THR A 75 21.92 41.98 -8.81
CA THR A 75 21.36 42.92 -9.79
C THR A 75 20.05 42.38 -10.37
N GLU A 76 19.30 43.24 -11.05
CA GLU A 76 18.11 42.87 -11.82
C GLU A 76 18.47 41.85 -12.93
N GLU A 77 19.63 42.05 -13.58
CA GLU A 77 20.20 41.15 -14.58
C GLU A 77 20.59 39.76 -14.03
N ASP A 78 20.98 39.64 -12.74
CA ASP A 78 21.24 38.34 -12.07
C ASP A 78 19.95 37.54 -11.80
N ILE A 79 18.79 38.20 -11.81
CA ILE A 79 17.49 37.64 -11.45
C ILE A 79 16.72 37.25 -12.72
N GLU A 80 16.61 38.17 -13.67
CA GLU A 80 15.85 38.00 -14.91
C GLU A 80 16.67 37.31 -16.02
N GLY A 81 17.99 37.54 -16.04
CA GLY A 81 18.90 37.03 -17.07
C GLY A 81 18.99 37.94 -18.30
N SER A 82 20.17 37.94 -18.94
CA SER A 82 20.37 38.63 -20.22
C SER A 82 19.90 37.76 -21.40
N HIS A 83 19.51 38.41 -22.51
CA HIS A 83 19.06 37.72 -23.73
C HIS A 83 20.05 36.63 -24.20
N GLY A 84 19.74 35.37 -23.89
CA GLY A 84 20.51 34.20 -24.31
C GLY A 84 21.28 33.47 -23.20
N ASN A 85 21.05 33.72 -21.91
CA ASN A 85 21.67 32.92 -20.83
C ASN A 85 20.80 32.75 -19.57
N ASP A 86 21.15 31.76 -18.73
CA ASP A 86 20.33 31.22 -17.62
C ASP A 86 19.98 32.24 -16.50
N GLY A 87 18.89 32.98 -16.67
CA GLY A 87 18.24 33.74 -15.59
C GLY A 87 17.49 32.83 -14.61
N LEU A 88 17.46 33.19 -13.32
CA LEU A 88 16.81 32.39 -12.28
C LEU A 88 15.28 32.39 -12.39
N LEU A 89 14.69 33.47 -12.93
CA LEU A 89 13.24 33.68 -13.03
C LEU A 89 12.72 33.66 -14.47
N LEU A 90 13.36 32.88 -15.36
CA LEU A 90 12.83 32.62 -16.70
C LEU A 90 11.45 31.93 -16.60
N GLY A 91 10.38 32.70 -16.88
CA GLY A 91 9.02 32.22 -16.70
C GLY A 91 7.86 33.05 -17.27
N ARG A 92 8.10 34.08 -18.09
CA ARG A 92 7.00 34.77 -18.79
C ARG A 92 6.53 33.94 -20.00
N PRO A 93 5.23 33.59 -20.13
CA PRO A 93 4.71 32.93 -21.33
C PRO A 93 4.86 33.81 -22.58
N PHE A 94 5.09 33.21 -23.75
CA PHE A 94 5.30 33.92 -25.02
C PHE A 94 4.08 34.74 -25.52
N GLU A 95 2.93 34.64 -24.86
CA GLU A 95 1.63 35.15 -25.35
C GLU A 95 1.07 36.34 -24.54
N GLU A 96 1.71 36.77 -23.45
CA GLU A 96 1.16 37.81 -22.56
C GLU A 96 1.56 39.25 -22.93
N PRO A 97 0.61 40.19 -23.11
CA PRO A 97 0.89 41.61 -23.34
C PRO A 97 1.33 42.36 -22.06
N ASP A 98 2.07 43.46 -22.22
CA ASP A 98 2.59 44.32 -21.12
C ASP A 98 1.53 45.16 -20.36
N GLN A 99 0.33 44.61 -20.13
CA GLN A 99 -0.73 45.34 -19.41
C GLN A 99 -0.63 45.08 -17.90
N PRO A 100 -0.52 46.13 -17.05
CA PRO A 100 -0.40 45.95 -15.61
C PRO A 100 -1.71 45.42 -15.01
N ILE A 101 -1.59 44.40 -14.14
CA ILE A 101 -2.71 43.83 -13.41
C ILE A 101 -3.29 44.90 -12.48
N THR A 102 -4.52 45.33 -12.73
CA THR A 102 -5.19 46.39 -11.96
C THR A 102 -5.61 45.91 -10.57
N GLU A 103 -5.45 46.77 -9.55
CA GLU A 103 -5.68 46.56 -8.10
C GLU A 103 -7.14 46.25 -7.66
N LYS A 104 -7.97 45.75 -8.58
CA LYS A 104 -9.35 45.26 -8.37
C LYS A 104 -9.61 44.08 -9.31
N SER A 105 -8.63 43.20 -9.45
CA SER A 105 -8.65 42.16 -10.49
C SER A 105 -9.71 41.10 -10.18
N LEU A 106 -10.34 40.57 -11.23
CA LEU A 106 -11.17 39.36 -11.11
C LEU A 106 -10.35 38.17 -10.58
N LEU A 107 -9.02 38.19 -10.74
CA LEU A 107 -8.09 37.23 -10.16
C LEU A 107 -8.17 37.23 -8.62
N GLU A 108 -8.14 38.37 -7.94
CA GLU A 108 -8.22 38.43 -6.47
C GLU A 108 -9.49 37.77 -5.91
N ILE A 109 -10.61 37.94 -6.63
CA ILE A 109 -11.89 37.31 -6.30
C ILE A 109 -11.83 35.80 -6.56
N LEU A 110 -11.20 35.38 -7.66
CA LEU A 110 -11.02 33.98 -8.03
C LEU A 110 -10.13 33.25 -7.00
N ASP A 111 -8.94 33.77 -6.72
CA ASP A 111 -8.03 33.32 -5.67
C ASP A 111 -8.76 33.20 -4.32
N GLY A 112 -9.56 34.21 -3.95
CA GLY A 112 -10.42 34.18 -2.77
C GLY A 112 -11.41 33.01 -2.75
N VAL A 113 -12.06 32.71 -3.87
CA VAL A 113 -12.98 31.55 -4.02
C VAL A 113 -12.22 30.23 -3.90
N VAL A 114 -11.06 30.08 -4.55
CA VAL A 114 -10.23 28.86 -4.45
C VAL A 114 -9.73 28.66 -3.01
N MET A 115 -9.24 29.72 -2.36
CA MET A 115 -8.80 29.70 -0.96
C MET A 115 -9.94 29.33 0.00
N ILE A 116 -11.13 29.91 -0.16
CA ILE A 116 -12.32 29.58 0.66
C ILE A 116 -12.70 28.10 0.51
N TYR A 117 -12.64 27.55 -0.71
CA TYR A 117 -12.90 26.14 -0.94
C TYR A 117 -11.88 25.23 -0.26
N ASN A 118 -10.58 25.54 -0.40
CA ASN A 118 -9.49 24.81 0.21
C ASN A 118 -9.56 24.81 1.75
N LEU A 119 -9.76 25.99 2.34
CA LEU A 119 -9.74 26.20 3.79
C LEU A 119 -11.00 25.66 4.49
N SER A 120 -12.15 25.60 3.80
CA SER A 120 -13.44 25.33 4.46
C SER A 120 -14.42 24.47 3.69
N VAL A 121 -14.77 24.81 2.43
CA VAL A 121 -15.94 24.21 1.75
C VAL A 121 -15.77 22.71 1.57
N HIS A 122 -14.61 22.25 1.11
CA HIS A 122 -14.36 20.82 0.91
C HIS A 122 -14.56 20.00 2.19
N GLN A 123 -14.08 20.51 3.34
CA GLN A 123 -14.24 19.85 4.63
C GLN A 123 -15.71 19.82 5.09
N GLN A 124 -16.50 20.84 4.76
CA GLN A 124 -17.93 20.86 5.09
C GLN A 124 -18.74 19.93 4.19
N LEU A 125 -18.40 19.80 2.90
CA LEU A 125 -18.98 18.77 2.02
C LEU A 125 -18.73 17.38 2.62
N GLY A 126 -17.48 17.02 2.93
CA GLY A 126 -17.15 15.72 3.53
C GLY A 126 -17.89 15.44 4.86
N LYS A 127 -18.12 16.46 5.69
CA LYS A 127 -18.92 16.35 6.93
C LYS A 127 -20.41 16.10 6.68
N MET A 128 -20.98 16.54 5.56
CA MET A 128 -22.39 16.32 5.25
C MET A 128 -22.66 14.89 4.75
N VAL A 129 -21.66 14.19 4.20
CA VAL A 129 -21.77 12.76 3.83
C VAL A 129 -22.10 11.88 5.05
N VAL A 130 -21.55 12.22 6.23
CA VAL A 130 -21.77 11.47 7.49
C VAL A 130 -23.26 11.35 7.84
N VAL A 131 -24.11 12.28 7.39
CA VAL A 131 -25.57 12.19 7.61
C VAL A 131 -26.20 11.01 6.86
N SER A 132 -25.58 10.55 5.77
CA SER A 132 -26.00 9.34 5.05
C SER A 132 -25.57 8.06 5.80
N ASP A 133 -24.37 8.05 6.38
CA ASP A 133 -23.91 6.97 7.27
C ASP A 133 -24.84 6.89 8.51
N ASP A 134 -25.14 8.03 9.15
CA ASP A 134 -26.11 8.13 10.27
C ASP A 134 -27.49 7.56 9.88
N VAL A 135 -28.04 7.94 8.71
CA VAL A 135 -29.35 7.42 8.23
C VAL A 135 -29.31 5.91 8.06
N HIS A 136 -28.21 5.35 7.55
CA HIS A 136 -28.07 3.91 7.37
C HIS A 136 -27.98 3.17 8.72
N GLU A 137 -27.14 3.64 9.64
CA GLU A 137 -26.98 3.03 10.98
C GLU A 137 -28.32 3.02 11.74
N TYR A 138 -29.04 4.14 11.78
CA TYR A 138 -30.35 4.22 12.44
C TYR A 138 -31.44 3.38 11.74
N ALA A 139 -31.38 3.21 10.42
CA ALA A 139 -32.30 2.33 9.70
C ALA A 139 -32.04 0.84 10.00
N VAL A 140 -30.77 0.43 10.08
CA VAL A 140 -30.39 -0.91 10.52
C VAL A 140 -30.81 -1.13 11.97
N ALA A 141 -30.47 -0.23 12.89
CA ALA A 141 -30.81 -0.33 14.31
C ALA A 141 -32.33 -0.36 14.59
N LEU A 142 -33.13 0.36 13.81
CA LEU A 142 -34.60 0.30 13.85
C LEU A 142 -35.10 -1.10 13.46
N LYS A 143 -34.68 -1.60 12.28
CA LYS A 143 -35.06 -2.94 11.80
C LYS A 143 -34.64 -4.04 12.79
N ASP A 144 -33.43 -3.94 13.33
CA ASP A 144 -32.89 -4.88 14.30
C ASP A 144 -33.69 -4.89 15.61
N THR A 145 -34.25 -3.73 16.00
CA THR A 145 -35.19 -3.59 17.12
C THR A 145 -36.55 -4.19 16.79
N GLU A 146 -37.06 -4.01 15.58
CA GLU A 146 -38.32 -4.61 15.13
C GLU A 146 -38.26 -6.15 15.07
N GLU A 147 -37.13 -6.71 14.62
CA GLU A 147 -36.88 -8.16 14.70
C GLU A 147 -36.81 -8.66 16.16
N LYS A 148 -36.29 -7.85 17.10
CA LYS A 148 -36.26 -8.18 18.54
C LYS A 148 -37.65 -8.11 19.18
N ILE A 149 -38.48 -7.13 18.80
CA ILE A 149 -39.89 -7.02 19.20
C ILE A 149 -40.67 -8.25 18.72
N ALA A 150 -40.53 -8.63 17.44
CA ALA A 150 -41.23 -9.78 16.86
C ALA A 150 -40.81 -11.13 17.49
N ARG A 151 -39.62 -11.21 18.09
CA ARG A 151 -39.10 -12.39 18.81
C ARG A 151 -39.30 -12.32 20.33
N CYS A 152 -39.92 -11.26 20.87
CA CYS A 152 -40.01 -11.04 22.31
C CYS A 152 -41.02 -12.01 22.97
N PRO A 153 -40.63 -12.80 23.98
CA PRO A 153 -41.53 -13.77 24.61
C PRO A 153 -42.58 -13.09 25.48
N SER A 154 -43.83 -13.55 25.39
CA SER A 154 -45.02 -12.98 26.07
C SER A 154 -44.96 -12.94 27.60
N ARG A 155 -43.93 -13.55 28.21
CA ARG A 155 -43.68 -13.56 29.66
C ARG A 155 -42.79 -12.40 30.15
N ARG A 156 -42.29 -11.54 29.26
CA ARG A 156 -41.45 -10.37 29.59
C ARG A 156 -42.00 -9.07 28.95
N PRO A 157 -43.16 -8.57 29.42
CA PRO A 157 -43.73 -7.31 28.92
C PRO A 157 -42.83 -6.10 29.22
N ASP A 158 -42.01 -6.17 30.26
CA ASP A 158 -40.99 -5.19 30.63
C ASP A 158 -39.93 -5.00 29.53
N ILE A 159 -39.47 -6.10 28.91
CA ILE A 159 -38.52 -6.05 27.79
C ILE A 159 -39.22 -5.51 26.54
N LEU A 160 -40.48 -5.90 26.30
CA LEU A 160 -41.27 -5.43 25.17
C LEU A 160 -41.50 -3.91 25.22
N GLU A 161 -41.82 -3.37 26.38
CA GLU A 161 -42.02 -1.92 26.58
C GLU A 161 -40.74 -1.13 26.28
N GLU A 162 -39.58 -1.60 26.74
CA GLU A 162 -38.30 -0.92 26.52
C GLU A 162 -37.81 -1.03 25.06
N LEU A 163 -38.08 -2.17 24.39
CA LEU A 163 -37.89 -2.31 22.96
C LEU A 163 -38.81 -1.37 22.15
N GLN A 164 -40.07 -1.18 22.56
CA GLN A 164 -41.00 -0.24 21.92
C GLN A 164 -40.57 1.22 22.10
N LYS A 165 -40.06 1.62 23.27
CA LYS A 165 -39.43 2.93 23.47
C LYS A 165 -38.22 3.11 22.55
N SER A 166 -37.36 2.09 22.46
CA SER A 166 -36.18 2.09 21.59
C SER A 166 -36.57 2.22 20.11
N GLN A 167 -37.56 1.45 19.64
CA GLN A 167 -38.11 1.54 18.28
C GLN A 167 -38.61 2.96 17.99
N LYS A 168 -39.38 3.57 18.91
CA LYS A 168 -39.88 4.93 18.75
C LYS A 168 -38.75 5.95 18.64
N VAL A 169 -37.74 5.89 19.52
CA VAL A 169 -36.58 6.80 19.48
C VAL A 169 -35.80 6.64 18.18
N PHE A 170 -35.57 5.41 17.70
CA PHE A 170 -34.90 5.17 16.43
C PHE A 170 -35.73 5.66 15.24
N ALA A 171 -37.05 5.44 15.22
CA ALA A 171 -37.94 5.91 14.15
C ALA A 171 -38.04 7.44 14.09
N GLU A 172 -38.17 8.13 15.24
CA GLU A 172 -38.18 9.60 15.29
C GLU A 172 -36.84 10.17 14.82
N LYS A 173 -35.72 9.64 15.31
CA LYS A 173 -34.37 10.06 14.92
C LYS A 173 -34.08 9.81 13.44
N LEU A 174 -34.47 8.66 12.90
CA LEU A 174 -34.36 8.32 11.47
C LEU A 174 -35.19 9.26 10.60
N ASN A 175 -36.40 9.64 11.04
CA ASN A 175 -37.26 10.60 10.33
C ASN A 175 -36.60 12.00 10.27
N HIS A 176 -36.03 12.48 11.39
CA HIS A 176 -35.26 13.73 11.42
C HIS A 176 -34.00 13.68 10.52
N LEU A 177 -33.23 12.59 10.58
CA LEU A 177 -32.03 12.42 9.75
C LEU A 177 -32.38 12.32 8.26
N SER A 178 -33.44 11.61 7.89
CA SER A 178 -33.91 11.48 6.51
C SER A 178 -34.34 12.83 5.92
N ARG A 179 -35.04 13.67 6.70
CA ARG A 179 -35.38 15.05 6.27
C ARG A 179 -34.12 15.90 6.08
N ARG A 180 -33.13 15.77 6.97
CA ARG A 180 -31.84 16.47 6.85
C ARG A 180 -31.07 16.02 5.60
N LEU A 181 -31.02 14.72 5.32
CA LEU A 181 -30.38 14.16 4.13
C LEU A 181 -31.08 14.62 2.85
N ALA A 182 -32.42 14.64 2.82
CA ALA A 182 -33.18 15.18 1.69
C ALA A 182 -32.87 16.67 1.44
N TRP A 183 -32.76 17.48 2.50
CA TRP A 183 -32.37 18.90 2.38
C TRP A 183 -30.93 19.07 1.89
N ILE A 184 -29.97 18.28 2.41
CA ILE A 184 -28.57 18.26 1.94
C ILE A 184 -28.52 17.90 0.45
N ASN A 185 -29.23 16.87 0.02
CA ASN A 185 -29.24 16.44 -1.39
C ASN A 185 -29.87 17.51 -2.30
N ALA A 186 -30.90 18.22 -1.84
CA ALA A 186 -31.56 19.28 -2.60
C ALA A 186 -30.77 20.60 -2.67
N THR A 187 -29.88 20.89 -1.71
CA THR A 187 -29.24 22.21 -1.57
C THR A 187 -27.71 22.20 -1.70
N ILE A 188 -27.04 21.16 -1.21
CA ILE A 188 -25.57 21.04 -1.16
C ILE A 188 -25.07 20.11 -2.26
N TYR A 189 -25.74 18.97 -2.48
CA TYR A 189 -25.41 18.01 -3.55
C TYR A 189 -26.31 18.13 -4.79
N SER A 190 -26.85 19.34 -5.03
CA SER A 190 -27.65 19.64 -6.20
C SER A 190 -26.81 19.67 -7.48
N LYS A 191 -27.44 19.48 -8.64
CA LYS A 191 -26.76 19.54 -9.94
C LYS A 191 -26.14 20.91 -10.23
N GLU A 192 -26.71 21.98 -9.67
CA GLU A 192 -26.14 23.33 -9.73
C GLU A 192 -24.82 23.41 -8.95
N LYS A 193 -24.79 22.97 -7.68
CA LYS A 193 -23.54 22.97 -6.89
C LYS A 193 -22.50 21.99 -7.46
N MET A 194 -22.93 20.94 -8.17
CA MET A 194 -22.03 20.07 -8.92
C MET A 194 -21.35 20.83 -10.08
N LEU A 195 -22.10 21.64 -10.83
CA LEU A 195 -21.53 22.48 -11.89
C LEU A 195 -20.59 23.55 -11.33
N ASP A 196 -20.87 24.12 -10.14
CA ASP A 196 -19.96 25.08 -9.48
C ASP A 196 -18.61 24.43 -9.12
N VAL A 197 -18.62 23.24 -8.50
CA VAL A 197 -17.38 22.52 -8.14
C VAL A 197 -16.65 22.01 -9.38
N TYR A 198 -17.37 21.68 -10.46
CA TYR A 198 -16.75 21.33 -11.75
C TYR A 198 -16.14 22.52 -12.47
N TRP A 199 -16.78 23.69 -12.42
CA TRP A 199 -16.18 24.95 -12.88
C TRP A 199 -14.90 25.27 -12.10
N LEU A 200 -14.94 25.16 -10.76
CA LEU A 200 -13.77 25.38 -9.90
C LEU A 200 -12.63 24.41 -10.20
N LEU A 201 -12.94 23.13 -10.45
CA LEU A 201 -11.97 22.13 -10.91
C LEU A 201 -11.29 22.56 -12.22
N ARG A 202 -12.08 22.95 -13.23
CA ARG A 202 -11.56 23.38 -14.53
C ARG A 202 -10.72 24.65 -14.43
N VAL A 203 -11.13 25.62 -13.61
CA VAL A 203 -10.30 26.81 -13.29
C VAL A 203 -8.96 26.38 -12.71
N CYS A 204 -8.95 25.55 -11.66
CA CYS A 204 -7.69 25.15 -11.02
C CYS A 204 -6.77 24.40 -11.99
N ILE A 205 -7.31 23.51 -12.83
CA ILE A 205 -6.57 22.83 -13.90
C ILE A 205 -5.92 23.86 -14.84
N GLN A 206 -6.70 24.82 -15.38
CA GLN A 206 -6.17 25.82 -16.31
C GLN A 206 -5.12 26.73 -15.66
N THR A 207 -5.30 27.10 -14.38
CA THR A 207 -4.29 27.85 -13.61
C THR A 207 -3.00 27.04 -13.44
N ILE A 208 -3.09 25.74 -13.15
CA ILE A 208 -1.93 24.84 -13.01
C ILE A 208 -1.23 24.66 -14.35
N GLU A 209 -1.96 24.43 -15.45
CA GLU A 209 -1.39 24.25 -16.80
C GLU A 209 -0.67 25.52 -17.30
N HIS A 210 -1.28 26.70 -17.12
CA HIS A 210 -0.64 27.97 -17.45
C HIS A 210 0.61 28.22 -16.58
N SER A 211 0.48 28.03 -15.26
CA SER A 211 1.59 28.17 -14.31
C SER A 211 2.73 27.19 -14.59
N ASP A 212 2.45 25.96 -15.00
CA ASP A 212 3.46 24.97 -15.37
C ASP A 212 4.32 25.43 -16.56
N GLY A 213 3.71 26.17 -17.50
CA GLY A 213 4.37 26.85 -18.60
C GLY A 213 5.32 27.98 -18.19
N THR A 214 5.21 28.51 -16.96
CA THR A 214 6.12 29.55 -16.42
C THR A 214 7.47 28.99 -15.92
N GLY A 215 7.80 27.74 -16.26
CA GLY A 215 9.13 27.18 -16.07
C GLY A 215 9.54 27.11 -14.59
N SER A 216 10.45 27.99 -14.18
CA SER A 216 10.91 28.10 -12.78
C SER A 216 9.87 28.73 -11.85
N LEU A 217 9.03 29.65 -12.36
CA LEU A 217 8.08 30.42 -11.56
C LEU A 217 6.93 29.59 -10.99
N PHE A 218 6.66 28.41 -11.56
CA PHE A 218 5.73 27.41 -11.02
C PHE A 218 5.99 27.08 -9.53
N ALA A 219 7.25 27.17 -9.08
CA ALA A 219 7.62 26.94 -7.67
C ALA A 219 7.03 27.97 -6.68
N PHE A 220 6.55 29.12 -7.17
CA PHE A 220 5.88 30.16 -6.39
C PHE A 220 4.34 30.07 -6.46
N MET A 221 3.78 29.18 -7.28
CA MET A 221 2.34 28.98 -7.37
C MET A 221 1.79 28.49 -6.02
N PRO A 222 0.74 29.13 -5.46
CA PRO A 222 0.13 28.69 -4.22
C PRO A 222 -0.35 27.24 -4.28
N GLU A 223 0.09 26.41 -3.32
CA GLU A 223 -0.25 24.97 -3.27
C GLU A 223 -1.76 24.69 -3.17
N PHE A 224 -2.57 25.69 -2.83
CA PHE A 224 -4.02 25.54 -2.78
C PHE A 224 -4.64 25.23 -4.14
N TYR A 225 -4.08 25.66 -5.27
CA TYR A 225 -4.61 25.30 -6.60
C TYR A 225 -4.56 23.78 -6.85
N LEU A 226 -3.41 23.15 -6.57
CA LEU A 226 -3.23 21.70 -6.68
C LEU A 226 -4.16 20.96 -5.69
N ASN A 227 -4.25 21.42 -4.44
CA ASN A 227 -5.16 20.87 -3.45
C ASN A 227 -6.63 20.96 -3.90
N VAL A 228 -7.08 22.11 -4.41
CA VAL A 228 -8.48 22.29 -4.86
C VAL A 228 -8.78 21.48 -6.12
N ALA A 229 -7.85 21.31 -7.06
CA ALA A 229 -8.05 20.41 -8.20
C ALA A 229 -8.29 18.96 -7.73
N MET A 230 -7.43 18.42 -6.87
CA MET A 230 -7.58 17.06 -6.33
C MET A 230 -8.87 16.90 -5.49
N ASN A 231 -9.14 17.87 -4.61
CA ASN A 231 -10.28 17.84 -3.69
C ASN A 231 -11.62 18.07 -4.40
N SER A 232 -11.66 18.86 -5.47
CA SER A 232 -12.87 19.07 -6.28
C SER A 232 -13.22 17.82 -7.09
N TYR A 233 -12.23 17.19 -7.74
CA TYR A 233 -12.42 15.88 -8.38
C TYR A 233 -12.91 14.82 -7.38
N SER A 234 -12.30 14.74 -6.20
CA SER A 234 -12.74 13.83 -5.12
C SER A 234 -14.18 14.10 -4.68
N ALA A 235 -14.55 15.38 -4.46
CA ALA A 235 -15.90 15.76 -4.05
C ALA A 235 -16.95 15.43 -5.12
N LEU A 236 -16.70 15.79 -6.39
CA LEU A 236 -17.57 15.51 -7.53
C LEU A 236 -17.83 14.01 -7.71
N LYS A 237 -16.84 13.17 -7.39
CA LYS A 237 -16.91 11.71 -7.51
C LYS A 237 -17.60 11.02 -6.33
N ASN A 238 -17.34 11.49 -5.11
CA ASN A 238 -17.65 10.74 -3.88
C ASN A 238 -18.82 11.32 -3.08
N TYR A 239 -19.21 12.58 -3.28
CA TYR A 239 -20.18 13.28 -2.43
C TYR A 239 -21.54 13.54 -3.11
N PHE A 240 -21.58 13.65 -4.44
CA PHE A 240 -22.82 13.89 -5.17
C PHE A 240 -23.62 12.60 -5.40
N SER A 241 -24.95 12.74 -5.47
CA SER A 241 -25.86 11.60 -5.68
C SER A 241 -25.58 10.90 -7.03
N PRO A 242 -25.72 9.56 -7.13
CA PRO A 242 -25.70 8.86 -8.41
C PRO A 242 -26.71 9.37 -9.46
N SER A 243 -27.74 10.11 -9.04
CA SER A 243 -28.69 10.80 -9.94
C SER A 243 -28.11 12.06 -10.62
N ASN A 244 -26.98 12.56 -10.14
CA ASN A 244 -26.20 13.66 -10.70
C ASN A 244 -24.82 13.09 -11.06
N CYS A 245 -24.75 12.33 -12.16
CA CYS A 245 -23.51 11.61 -12.50
C CYS A 245 -22.43 12.57 -13.05
N MET A 246 -21.18 12.35 -12.63
CA MET A 246 -19.98 13.06 -13.09
C MET A 246 -19.80 12.96 -14.62
N GLU A 247 -20.29 11.86 -15.20
CA GLU A 247 -20.29 11.55 -16.64
C GLU A 247 -21.16 12.49 -17.48
N GLU A 248 -22.13 13.19 -16.87
CA GLU A 248 -22.99 14.16 -17.55
C GLU A 248 -22.35 15.56 -17.68
N LEU A 249 -21.15 15.77 -17.15
CA LEU A 249 -20.49 17.08 -17.12
C LEU A 249 -19.87 17.42 -18.50
N PRO A 250 -20.00 18.68 -18.99
CA PRO A 250 -19.57 19.04 -20.33
C PRO A 250 -18.03 19.07 -20.43
N GLY A 251 -17.46 18.23 -21.29
CA GLY A 251 -16.01 18.06 -21.42
C GLY A 251 -15.37 17.21 -20.30
N TYR A 252 -16.16 16.31 -19.69
CA TYR A 252 -15.70 15.47 -18.58
C TYR A 252 -14.46 14.62 -18.93
N GLU A 253 -14.46 13.90 -20.06
CA GLU A 253 -13.30 13.08 -20.46
C GLU A 253 -12.04 13.94 -20.66
N ASP A 254 -12.14 15.12 -21.26
CA ASP A 254 -11.01 16.04 -21.47
C ASP A 254 -10.48 16.57 -20.13
N THR A 255 -11.39 16.95 -19.22
CA THR A 255 -11.04 17.40 -17.86
C THR A 255 -10.36 16.29 -17.06
N LEU A 256 -10.75 15.02 -17.25
CA LEU A 256 -10.04 13.88 -16.67
C LEU A 256 -8.63 13.73 -17.23
N ILE A 257 -8.42 13.96 -18.53
CA ILE A 257 -7.12 13.84 -19.21
C ILE A 257 -6.17 14.94 -18.77
N GLN A 258 -6.65 16.18 -18.64
CA GLN A 258 -5.89 17.32 -18.10
C GLN A 258 -5.46 17.07 -16.65
N LEU A 259 -6.40 16.64 -15.78
CA LEU A 259 -6.07 16.27 -14.41
C LEU A 259 -5.12 15.04 -14.33
N ALA A 260 -5.25 14.08 -15.25
CA ALA A 260 -4.32 12.95 -15.35
C ALA A 260 -2.90 13.42 -15.71
N ALA A 261 -2.75 14.37 -16.63
CA ALA A 261 -1.46 14.96 -17.01
C ALA A 261 -0.81 15.69 -15.82
N ILE A 262 -1.59 16.53 -15.11
CA ILE A 262 -1.18 17.20 -13.88
C ILE A 262 -0.69 16.19 -12.83
N LEU A 263 -1.47 15.15 -12.55
CA LEU A 263 -1.11 14.13 -11.56
C LEU A 263 0.13 13.32 -11.99
N ALA A 264 0.22 12.92 -13.26
CA ALA A 264 1.32 12.15 -13.82
C ALA A 264 2.64 12.91 -13.91
N LYS A 265 2.60 14.24 -14.07
CA LYS A 265 3.77 15.12 -14.05
C LYS A 265 4.19 15.51 -12.63
N HIS A 266 3.26 16.07 -11.85
CA HIS A 266 3.64 16.82 -10.66
C HIS A 266 3.92 15.99 -9.40
N PHE A 267 3.49 14.72 -9.34
CA PHE A 267 3.77 13.85 -8.17
C PHE A 267 5.27 13.64 -7.89
N ALA A 268 6.13 13.83 -8.90
CA ALA A 268 7.58 13.70 -8.81
C ALA A 268 8.34 15.00 -9.15
N ASP A 269 7.65 16.13 -9.31
CA ASP A 269 8.23 17.39 -9.78
C ASP A 269 9.17 18.01 -8.72
N PRO A 270 10.43 18.35 -9.07
CA PRO A 270 11.39 18.94 -8.13
C PRO A 270 11.03 20.38 -7.73
N ARG A 271 10.22 21.12 -8.52
CA ARG A 271 9.79 22.49 -8.22
C ARG A 271 8.82 22.55 -7.02
N ILE A 272 8.08 21.47 -6.78
CA ILE A 272 7.19 21.35 -5.62
C ILE A 272 8.02 20.99 -4.39
N VAL A 273 8.16 21.90 -3.44
CA VAL A 273 8.97 21.69 -2.22
C VAL A 273 8.16 21.06 -1.08
N GLY A 274 6.85 21.35 -1.00
CA GLY A 274 5.99 20.86 0.09
C GLY A 274 5.82 19.34 0.10
N THR A 275 6.08 18.70 1.24
CA THR A 275 5.93 17.23 1.38
C THR A 275 4.47 16.80 1.41
N ASP A 276 3.61 17.55 2.10
CA ASP A 276 2.18 17.19 2.24
C ASP A 276 1.45 17.25 0.90
N ILE A 277 1.77 18.23 0.04
CA ILE A 277 1.20 18.31 -1.31
C ILE A 277 1.76 17.20 -2.23
N LYS A 278 3.02 16.77 -2.07
CA LYS A 278 3.57 15.61 -2.78
C LYS A 278 2.91 14.29 -2.38
N ASP A 279 2.72 14.04 -1.08
CA ASP A 279 1.97 12.89 -0.57
C ASP A 279 0.51 12.92 -1.06
N SER A 280 -0.09 14.10 -1.15
CA SER A 280 -1.45 14.31 -1.66
C SER A 280 -1.55 14.04 -3.17
N LEU A 281 -0.62 14.53 -3.99
CA LEU A 281 -0.53 14.24 -5.43
C LEU A 281 -0.32 12.74 -5.69
N MET A 282 0.54 12.09 -4.91
CA MET A 282 0.77 10.65 -4.97
C MET A 282 -0.49 9.85 -4.59
N GLN A 283 -1.18 10.24 -3.51
CA GLN A 283 -2.44 9.61 -3.10
C GLN A 283 -3.57 9.85 -4.13
N ALA A 284 -3.64 11.03 -4.72
CA ALA A 284 -4.60 11.36 -5.77
C ALA A 284 -4.34 10.53 -7.03
N LEU A 285 -3.10 10.41 -7.51
CA LEU A 285 -2.71 9.54 -8.62
C LEU A 285 -3.02 8.07 -8.33
N ALA A 286 -2.72 7.59 -7.11
CA ALA A 286 -3.05 6.24 -6.67
C ALA A 286 -4.58 5.98 -6.70
N SER A 287 -5.38 6.93 -6.23
CA SER A 287 -6.84 6.87 -6.38
C SER A 287 -7.28 6.93 -7.85
N TYR A 288 -6.60 7.72 -8.68
CA TYR A 288 -6.92 7.91 -10.09
C TYR A 288 -6.82 6.62 -10.91
N VAL A 289 -5.72 5.87 -10.76
CA VAL A 289 -5.52 4.58 -11.46
C VAL A 289 -6.44 3.45 -10.96
N CYS A 290 -7.19 3.66 -9.86
CA CYS A 290 -8.06 2.63 -9.29
C CYS A 290 -9.40 2.44 -10.00
N TYR A 291 -9.85 3.38 -10.84
CA TYR A 291 -11.18 3.36 -11.47
C TYR A 291 -11.07 3.41 -13.01
N PRO A 292 -11.95 2.71 -13.78
CA PRO A 292 -11.77 2.55 -15.22
C PRO A 292 -11.70 3.84 -16.04
N GLN A 293 -12.52 4.86 -15.74
CA GLN A 293 -12.55 6.11 -16.51
C GLN A 293 -11.31 6.97 -16.28
N SER A 294 -10.94 7.18 -15.01
CA SER A 294 -9.77 7.95 -14.64
C SER A 294 -8.47 7.23 -15.02
N LEU A 295 -8.44 5.89 -15.03
CA LEU A 295 -7.34 5.11 -15.61
C LEU A 295 -7.23 5.32 -17.13
N ARG A 296 -8.34 5.24 -17.88
CA ARG A 296 -8.35 5.55 -19.34
C ARG A 296 -7.87 6.96 -19.64
N ALA A 297 -8.12 7.93 -18.77
CA ALA A 297 -7.58 9.27 -18.91
C ALA A 297 -6.04 9.30 -18.80
N VAL A 298 -5.45 8.57 -17.83
CA VAL A 298 -3.99 8.36 -17.75
C VAL A 298 -3.45 7.62 -18.98
N GLU A 299 -4.20 6.68 -19.55
CA GLU A 299 -3.83 6.00 -20.80
C GLU A 299 -3.87 6.92 -22.03
N ARG A 300 -4.62 8.03 -21.99
CA ARG A 300 -4.76 9.00 -23.08
C ARG A 300 -3.80 10.20 -23.02
N ILE A 301 -3.09 10.43 -21.91
CA ILE A 301 -2.10 11.54 -21.84
C ILE A 301 -0.92 11.30 -22.82
N PRO A 302 -0.13 12.34 -23.16
CA PRO A 302 1.01 12.21 -24.06
C PRO A 302 1.99 11.10 -23.64
N GLU A 303 2.57 10.40 -24.63
CA GLU A 303 3.40 9.22 -24.37
C GLU A 303 4.64 9.53 -23.54
N GLU A 304 5.27 10.66 -23.80
CA GLU A 304 6.39 11.18 -23.01
C GLU A 304 6.03 11.34 -21.52
N GLN A 305 4.81 11.82 -21.22
CA GLN A 305 4.32 11.94 -19.84
C GLN A 305 4.01 10.57 -19.23
N ARG A 306 3.43 9.63 -19.98
CA ARG A 306 3.23 8.24 -19.53
C ARG A 306 4.56 7.55 -19.19
N MET A 307 5.58 7.75 -20.03
CA MET A 307 6.93 7.21 -19.83
C MET A 307 7.66 7.89 -18.66
N ALA A 308 7.57 9.22 -18.54
CA ALA A 308 8.13 9.96 -17.41
C ALA A 308 7.48 9.58 -16.08
N MET A 309 6.15 9.43 -16.05
CA MET A 309 5.42 8.91 -14.89
C MET A 309 5.91 7.51 -14.52
N MET A 310 5.98 6.59 -15.49
CA MET A 310 6.42 5.22 -15.21
C MET A 310 7.88 5.17 -14.74
N LYS A 311 8.79 5.95 -15.31
CA LYS A 311 10.18 6.07 -14.84
C LYS A 311 10.27 6.58 -13.40
N ASN A 312 9.38 7.48 -12.98
CA ASN A 312 9.31 7.97 -11.60
C ASN A 312 8.66 6.99 -10.60
N LEU A 313 7.83 6.04 -11.09
CA LEU A 313 7.29 4.92 -10.31
C LEU A 313 8.31 3.78 -10.13
N LEU A 314 9.16 3.55 -11.14
CA LEU A 314 10.25 2.56 -11.15
C LEU A 314 11.56 3.06 -10.50
N ALA A 315 11.59 4.27 -9.96
CA ALA A 315 12.73 4.77 -9.22
C ALA A 315 12.99 3.89 -7.95
N PRO A 316 14.25 3.62 -7.58
CA PRO A 316 14.59 2.74 -6.46
C PRO A 316 13.92 3.14 -5.13
N TYR A 317 13.56 2.14 -4.32
CA TYR A 317 12.84 2.29 -3.05
C TYR A 317 13.75 2.68 -1.87
N GLU A 318 14.96 3.17 -2.16
CA GLU A 318 15.94 3.62 -1.18
C GLU A 318 15.83 5.14 -1.00
N GLN A 319 15.91 5.61 0.25
CA GLN A 319 15.88 7.04 0.63
C GLN A 319 14.60 7.83 0.26
N ARG A 320 13.55 7.19 -0.29
CA ARG A 320 12.25 7.81 -0.59
C ARG A 320 11.04 7.02 -0.08
N PRO A 321 9.87 7.66 0.14
CA PRO A 321 8.60 6.95 0.22
C PRO A 321 8.33 6.17 -1.06
N TRP A 322 8.01 4.87 -0.90
CA TRP A 322 7.82 3.92 -2.00
C TRP A 322 6.50 3.13 -1.94
N ALA A 323 5.83 3.07 -0.78
CA ALA A 323 4.64 2.24 -0.61
C ALA A 323 3.52 2.62 -1.62
N GLN A 324 3.25 3.91 -1.80
CA GLN A 324 2.23 4.39 -2.74
C GLN A 324 2.60 4.15 -4.22
N THR A 325 3.88 4.26 -4.60
CA THR A 325 4.31 3.92 -5.97
C THR A 325 4.22 2.42 -6.22
N ASN A 326 4.55 1.58 -5.23
CA ASN A 326 4.34 0.14 -5.30
C ASN A 326 2.85 -0.21 -5.43
N TRP A 327 1.96 0.45 -4.66
CA TRP A 327 0.51 0.27 -4.80
C TRP A 327 -0.04 0.67 -6.18
N ILE A 328 0.49 1.73 -6.80
CA ILE A 328 0.17 2.09 -8.20
C ILE A 328 0.56 0.94 -9.13
N LEU A 329 1.81 0.46 -9.07
CA LEU A 329 2.29 -0.66 -9.90
C LEU A 329 1.43 -1.93 -9.72
N VAL A 330 1.12 -2.31 -8.47
CA VAL A 330 0.21 -3.42 -8.16
C VAL A 330 -1.20 -3.20 -8.73
N ARG A 331 -1.72 -1.97 -8.69
CA ARG A 331 -3.04 -1.67 -9.23
C ARG A 331 -3.08 -1.77 -10.75
N LEU A 332 -2.00 -1.38 -11.45
CA LEU A 332 -1.87 -1.54 -12.90
C LEU A 332 -1.73 -3.02 -13.32
N TRP A 333 -1.20 -3.87 -12.44
CA TRP A 333 -1.10 -5.33 -12.63
C TRP A 333 -2.40 -6.10 -12.36
N ARG A 334 -3.26 -5.58 -11.48
CA ARG A 334 -4.42 -6.30 -10.93
C ARG A 334 -5.39 -6.77 -12.02
N GLY A 335 -5.52 -8.10 -12.16
CA GLY A 335 -6.26 -8.80 -13.20
C GLY A 335 -5.38 -9.66 -14.13
N CYS A 336 -4.07 -9.36 -14.22
CA CYS A 336 -3.12 -10.10 -15.06
C CYS A 336 -2.33 -11.18 -14.31
N GLY A 337 -2.10 -11.01 -13.00
CA GLY A 337 -1.36 -11.98 -12.18
C GLY A 337 -2.09 -13.30 -11.93
N PHE A 338 -1.34 -14.34 -11.58
CA PHE A 338 -1.84 -15.66 -11.22
C PHE A 338 -2.86 -15.54 -10.09
N GLY A 339 -4.07 -16.07 -10.30
CA GLY A 339 -5.22 -15.95 -9.40
C GLY A 339 -5.66 -14.51 -9.06
N TYR A 340 -5.09 -13.46 -9.66
CA TYR A 340 -5.20 -12.09 -9.14
C TYR A 340 -6.43 -11.32 -9.66
N ARG A 341 -7.59 -11.99 -9.63
CA ARG A 341 -8.86 -11.53 -10.21
C ARG A 341 -9.95 -11.21 -9.17
N TYR A 342 -9.69 -11.50 -7.90
CA TYR A 342 -10.64 -11.27 -6.80
C TYR A 342 -10.87 -9.77 -6.52
N THR A 343 -12.10 -9.41 -6.14
CA THR A 343 -12.45 -8.06 -5.63
C THR A 343 -12.18 -7.96 -4.13
N ARG A 344 -12.82 -8.83 -3.33
CA ARG A 344 -12.54 -9.07 -1.91
C ARG A 344 -11.75 -10.37 -1.77
N LEU A 345 -10.85 -10.47 -0.78
CA LEU A 345 -10.08 -11.69 -0.52
C LEU A 345 -11.04 -12.90 -0.30
N PRO A 346 -10.79 -14.08 -0.89
CA PRO A 346 -11.79 -15.16 -0.93
C PRO A 346 -12.27 -15.66 0.44
N HIS A 347 -11.41 -15.66 1.46
CA HIS A 347 -11.77 -16.06 2.83
C HIS A 347 -12.77 -15.09 3.48
N LEU A 348 -12.73 -13.81 3.13
CA LEU A 348 -13.61 -12.76 3.66
C LEU A 348 -14.99 -12.70 2.99
N LEU A 349 -15.23 -13.44 1.91
CA LEU A 349 -16.53 -13.45 1.22
C LEU A 349 -17.67 -14.05 2.06
N LYS A 350 -17.32 -14.83 3.10
CA LYS A 350 -18.27 -15.50 4.00
C LYS A 350 -18.69 -14.64 5.20
N THR A 351 -18.03 -13.49 5.39
CA THR A 351 -18.38 -12.49 6.41
C THR A 351 -19.21 -11.39 5.77
N LYS A 352 -20.28 -10.91 6.42
CA LYS A 352 -21.11 -9.83 5.86
C LYS A 352 -20.28 -8.56 5.63
N PRO A 353 -20.71 -7.66 4.71
CA PRO A 353 -20.06 -6.36 4.54
C PRO A 353 -20.33 -5.42 5.73
N GLU A 354 -21.45 -5.62 6.43
CA GLU A 354 -21.97 -4.76 7.52
C GLU A 354 -21.08 -4.76 8.79
N ASP A 355 -20.34 -5.83 9.07
CA ASP A 355 -19.59 -6.00 10.32
C ASP A 355 -18.27 -5.17 10.39
N ALA A 356 -17.88 -4.49 9.30
CA ALA A 356 -16.55 -3.93 9.09
C ALA A 356 -16.45 -2.42 9.39
N ASN A 357 -16.44 -2.05 10.67
CA ASN A 357 -16.28 -0.66 11.14
C ASN A 357 -14.86 -0.09 10.87
N LEU A 358 -14.59 0.31 9.62
CA LEU A 358 -13.29 0.85 9.18
C LEU A 358 -13.24 2.40 9.10
N PRO A 359 -12.11 3.03 9.49
CA PRO A 359 -11.86 4.47 9.31
C PRO A 359 -11.85 4.91 7.84
N SER A 360 -12.28 6.15 7.58
CA SER A 360 -12.51 6.72 6.24
C SER A 360 -11.32 6.63 5.27
N LEU A 361 -10.09 6.97 5.68
CA LEU A 361 -8.92 6.89 4.79
C LEU A 361 -8.51 5.44 4.44
N GLN A 362 -8.84 4.48 5.31
CA GLN A 362 -8.69 3.05 4.98
C GLN A 362 -9.88 2.57 4.13
N ARG A 363 -11.03 3.25 4.22
CA ARG A 363 -12.21 3.07 3.35
C ARG A 363 -11.87 3.39 1.89
N ASP A 364 -11.20 4.49 1.57
CA ASP A 364 -10.87 4.85 0.17
C ASP A 364 -9.95 3.82 -0.52
N LEU A 365 -8.86 3.42 0.15
CA LEU A 365 -7.93 2.40 -0.37
C LEU A 365 -8.54 0.99 -0.38
N SER A 366 -9.52 0.68 0.48
CA SER A 366 -10.27 -0.57 0.39
C SER A 366 -11.43 -0.52 -0.61
N ILE A 367 -12.02 0.64 -0.90
CA ILE A 367 -12.97 0.86 -2.01
C ILE A 367 -12.26 0.63 -3.35
N ALA A 368 -11.02 1.09 -3.49
CA ALA A 368 -10.13 0.71 -4.60
C ALA A 368 -9.89 -0.81 -4.70
N SER A 369 -9.81 -1.51 -3.57
CA SER A 369 -9.80 -2.98 -3.54
C SER A 369 -11.16 -3.58 -3.94
N PHE A 370 -12.29 -3.04 -3.51
CA PHE A 370 -13.62 -3.53 -3.91
C PHE A 370 -13.95 -3.29 -5.40
N GLN A 371 -13.25 -2.38 -6.10
CA GLN A 371 -13.35 -2.27 -7.56
C GLN A 371 -13.02 -3.59 -8.27
N LYS A 372 -13.74 -3.86 -9.36
CA LYS A 372 -13.38 -4.94 -10.29
C LYS A 372 -11.96 -4.70 -10.85
N PRO A 373 -11.14 -5.76 -11.05
CA PRO A 373 -9.85 -5.62 -11.72
C PRO A 373 -10.00 -4.91 -13.08
N CYS A 374 -9.22 -3.85 -13.28
CA CYS A 374 -8.99 -3.27 -14.60
C CYS A 374 -7.49 -2.93 -14.73
N PRO A 375 -6.68 -3.86 -15.25
CA PRO A 375 -5.25 -3.63 -15.44
C PRO A 375 -5.01 -2.69 -16.64
N SER A 376 -3.90 -1.96 -16.64
CA SER A 376 -3.49 -1.16 -17.80
C SER A 376 -2.39 -1.89 -18.56
N LEU A 377 -2.76 -2.56 -19.65
CA LEU A 377 -1.80 -3.22 -20.54
C LEU A 377 -0.89 -2.20 -21.25
N LEU A 378 -1.32 -0.94 -21.39
CA LEU A 378 -0.52 0.13 -21.98
C LEU A 378 0.61 0.56 -21.03
N LEU A 379 0.30 0.86 -19.77
CA LEU A 379 1.30 1.26 -18.78
C LEU A 379 2.22 0.09 -18.38
N GLN A 380 1.74 -1.16 -18.43
CA GLN A 380 2.58 -2.35 -18.31
C GLN A 380 3.62 -2.46 -19.45
N ARG A 381 3.27 -2.13 -20.70
CA ARG A 381 4.23 -2.12 -21.82
C ARG A 381 5.33 -1.07 -21.62
N HIS A 382 4.97 0.13 -21.20
CA HIS A 382 5.94 1.17 -20.86
C HIS A 382 6.89 0.77 -19.71
N MET A 383 6.38 0.06 -18.69
CA MET A 383 7.23 -0.55 -17.67
C MET A 383 8.21 -1.55 -18.29
N ALA A 384 7.74 -2.43 -19.18
CA ALA A 384 8.60 -3.41 -19.86
C ALA A 384 9.68 -2.73 -20.73
N GLU A 385 9.29 -1.74 -21.53
CA GLU A 385 10.17 -0.94 -22.39
C GLU A 385 11.29 -0.27 -21.59
N LEU A 386 10.96 0.42 -20.49
CA LEU A 386 11.93 1.08 -19.62
C LEU A 386 12.91 0.09 -18.98
N LEU A 387 12.44 -1.08 -18.52
CA LEU A 387 13.28 -2.12 -17.89
C LEU A 387 14.10 -2.95 -18.90
N ILE A 388 13.75 -2.91 -20.19
CA ILE A 388 14.55 -3.46 -21.29
C ILE A 388 15.66 -2.48 -21.69
N GLN A 389 15.33 -1.19 -21.78
CA GLN A 389 16.25 -0.12 -22.20
C GLN A 389 17.30 0.20 -21.13
N ASP A 390 16.88 0.51 -19.89
CA ASP A 390 17.75 0.98 -18.81
C ASP A 390 18.06 -0.16 -17.83
N ARG A 391 19.13 -0.90 -18.14
CA ARG A 391 19.55 -2.11 -17.41
C ARG A 391 19.98 -1.83 -15.96
N ASP A 392 20.59 -0.67 -15.72
CA ASP A 392 21.12 -0.30 -14.41
C ASP A 392 20.00 0.24 -13.50
N MET A 393 19.07 1.03 -14.06
CA MET A 393 17.81 1.36 -13.36
C MET A 393 17.02 0.10 -13.02
N ALA A 394 16.84 -0.82 -13.97
CA ALA A 394 16.12 -2.07 -13.73
C ALA A 394 16.76 -2.93 -12.62
N ALA A 395 18.09 -3.03 -12.61
CA ALA A 395 18.83 -3.74 -11.58
C ALA A 395 18.73 -3.06 -10.20
N SER A 396 18.84 -1.72 -10.15
CA SER A 396 18.73 -0.94 -8.91
C SER A 396 17.31 -0.99 -8.32
N PHE A 397 16.29 -0.82 -9.17
CA PHE A 397 14.88 -0.97 -8.81
C PHE A 397 14.62 -2.35 -8.19
N LEU A 398 14.95 -3.43 -8.90
CA LEU A 398 14.71 -4.79 -8.41
C LEU A 398 15.55 -5.14 -7.16
N ASN A 399 16.78 -4.65 -7.05
CA ASN A 399 17.58 -4.79 -5.82
C ASN A 399 16.83 -4.16 -4.63
N SER A 400 16.26 -2.97 -4.81
CA SER A 400 15.48 -2.28 -3.78
C SER A 400 14.15 -2.96 -3.46
N VAL A 401 13.42 -3.49 -4.46
CA VAL A 401 12.18 -4.27 -4.25
C VAL A 401 12.48 -5.55 -3.45
N LEU A 402 13.54 -6.27 -3.79
CA LEU A 402 13.99 -7.46 -3.06
C LEU A 402 14.52 -7.13 -1.64
N ASN A 403 15.13 -5.95 -1.45
CA ASN A 403 15.51 -5.44 -0.13
C ASN A 403 14.26 -5.19 0.74
N GLN A 404 13.27 -4.46 0.21
CA GLN A 404 12.04 -4.14 0.96
C GLN A 404 11.18 -5.38 1.22
N LEU A 405 11.15 -6.38 0.32
CA LEU A 405 10.44 -7.64 0.56
C LEU A 405 11.09 -8.44 1.70
N ASN A 406 12.42 -8.54 1.70
CA ASN A 406 13.14 -9.20 2.79
C ASN A 406 12.85 -8.54 4.15
N TRP A 407 12.84 -7.20 4.20
CA TRP A 407 12.51 -6.44 5.40
C TRP A 407 11.04 -6.65 5.83
N ALA A 408 10.07 -6.32 4.96
CA ALA A 408 8.65 -6.37 5.30
C ALA A 408 8.20 -7.76 5.75
N PHE A 409 8.72 -8.82 5.11
CA PHE A 409 8.40 -10.20 5.49
C PHE A 409 9.07 -10.62 6.81
N SER A 410 10.29 -10.14 7.09
CA SER A 410 10.96 -10.41 8.37
C SER A 410 10.23 -9.75 9.54
N GLU A 411 9.85 -8.47 9.40
CA GLU A 411 9.06 -7.74 10.41
C GLU A 411 7.68 -8.40 10.63
N PHE A 412 7.03 -8.83 9.56
CA PHE A 412 5.76 -9.58 9.63
C PHE A 412 5.90 -10.89 10.43
N ILE A 413 6.92 -11.70 10.15
CA ILE A 413 7.16 -12.95 10.88
C ILE A 413 7.54 -12.68 12.35
N GLY A 414 8.32 -11.62 12.63
CA GLY A 414 8.63 -11.19 14.00
C GLY A 414 7.37 -10.82 14.78
N MET A 415 6.50 -9.97 14.20
CA MET A 415 5.22 -9.63 14.83
C MET A 415 4.29 -10.82 15.02
N ILE A 416 4.23 -11.77 14.07
CA ILE A 416 3.45 -13.01 14.27
C ILE A 416 3.97 -13.83 15.46
N GLN A 417 5.29 -13.88 15.67
CA GLN A 417 5.88 -14.55 16.84
C GLN A 417 5.52 -13.84 18.15
N GLU A 418 5.56 -12.50 18.19
CA GLU A 418 5.12 -11.73 19.37
C GLU A 418 3.62 -11.91 19.67
N ILE A 419 2.77 -11.84 18.64
CA ILE A 419 1.32 -12.01 18.75
C ILE A 419 0.98 -13.41 19.30
N GLN A 420 1.62 -14.47 18.80
CA GLN A 420 1.42 -15.81 19.34
C GLN A 420 1.94 -15.93 20.78
N GLN A 421 3.14 -15.43 21.08
CA GLN A 421 3.70 -15.46 22.44
C GLN A 421 2.89 -14.67 23.47
N ALA A 422 2.12 -13.66 23.03
CA ALA A 422 1.15 -12.96 23.86
C ALA A 422 -0.14 -13.78 24.04
N ALA A 423 -0.67 -14.37 22.96
CA ALA A 423 -1.89 -15.18 22.97
C ALA A 423 -1.75 -16.51 23.73
N GLU A 424 -0.55 -17.07 23.85
CA GLU A 424 -0.27 -18.32 24.59
C GLU A 424 -0.06 -18.09 26.10
N ARG A 425 -0.08 -16.85 26.61
CA ARG A 425 0.05 -16.55 28.05
C ARG A 425 -1.30 -16.68 28.79
N PRO A 426 -1.34 -17.26 30.01
CA PRO A 426 -2.59 -17.47 30.74
C PRO A 426 -3.19 -16.19 31.31
N GLU A 427 -2.37 -15.16 31.56
CA GLU A 427 -2.86 -13.81 31.81
C GLU A 427 -3.31 -13.18 30.49
N ARG A 428 -4.56 -12.69 30.45
CA ARG A 428 -5.20 -12.08 29.26
C ARG A 428 -4.57 -10.72 28.90
N ASN A 429 -3.34 -10.77 28.40
CA ASN A 429 -2.68 -9.63 27.80
C ASN A 429 -3.35 -9.32 26.46
N PHE A 430 -4.14 -8.24 26.43
CA PHE A 430 -4.70 -7.71 25.19
C PHE A 430 -3.55 -7.28 24.29
N VAL A 431 -3.39 -7.95 23.14
CA VAL A 431 -2.48 -7.49 22.08
C VAL A 431 -2.98 -6.14 21.58
N ASP A 432 -2.09 -5.15 21.49
CA ASP A 432 -2.47 -3.81 21.06
C ASP A 432 -3.04 -3.85 19.64
N THR A 433 -4.25 -3.31 19.45
CA THR A 433 -4.89 -3.20 18.14
C THR A 433 -4.04 -2.42 17.14
N ARG A 434 -3.14 -1.55 17.62
CA ARG A 434 -2.10 -0.91 16.78
C ARG A 434 -1.05 -1.91 16.30
N GLN A 435 -0.54 -2.80 17.15
CA GLN A 435 0.42 -3.84 16.75
C GLN A 435 -0.20 -4.78 15.71
N LEU A 436 -1.45 -5.21 15.91
CA LEU A 436 -2.19 -6.01 14.93
C LEU A 436 -2.25 -5.31 13.56
N LYS A 437 -2.60 -4.02 13.53
CA LYS A 437 -2.64 -3.23 12.29
C LYS A 437 -1.26 -3.06 11.62
N VAL A 438 -0.17 -2.94 12.39
CA VAL A 438 1.19 -2.91 11.81
C VAL A 438 1.57 -4.29 11.23
N CYS A 439 1.19 -5.38 11.90
CA CYS A 439 1.39 -6.74 11.39
C CYS A 439 0.65 -6.98 10.06
N SER A 440 -0.65 -6.63 9.99
CA SER A 440 -1.42 -6.62 8.74
C SER A 440 -0.79 -5.72 7.67
N THR A 441 -0.27 -4.54 8.04
CA THR A 441 0.42 -3.64 7.09
C THR A 441 1.68 -4.28 6.52
N CYS A 442 2.52 -4.93 7.33
CA CYS A 442 3.73 -5.60 6.84
C CYS A 442 3.41 -6.85 5.99
N PHE A 443 2.29 -7.54 6.27
CA PHE A 443 1.77 -8.58 5.39
C PHE A 443 1.34 -8.02 4.03
N ASP A 444 0.48 -7.00 4.02
CA ASP A 444 -0.02 -6.35 2.81
C ASP A 444 1.13 -5.79 1.95
N LEU A 445 2.14 -5.18 2.59
CA LEU A 445 3.36 -4.74 1.92
C LEU A 445 4.12 -5.92 1.28
N SER A 446 4.32 -7.03 2.01
CA SER A 446 4.99 -8.23 1.48
C SER A 446 4.27 -8.81 0.27
N VAL A 447 2.94 -8.93 0.32
CA VAL A 447 2.09 -9.36 -0.81
C VAL A 447 2.20 -8.36 -1.97
N SER A 448 2.16 -7.06 -1.71
CA SER A 448 2.25 -6.03 -2.76
C SER A 448 3.61 -6.05 -3.48
N LEU A 449 4.70 -6.33 -2.76
CA LEU A 449 6.04 -6.44 -3.35
C LEU A 449 6.18 -7.72 -4.18
N LEU A 450 5.63 -8.85 -3.70
CA LEU A 450 5.53 -10.09 -4.49
C LEU A 450 4.74 -9.88 -5.79
N ARG A 451 3.65 -9.10 -5.78
CA ARG A 451 2.88 -8.78 -6.99
C ARG A 451 3.62 -7.87 -7.97
N VAL A 452 4.52 -6.98 -7.51
CA VAL A 452 5.41 -6.22 -8.43
C VAL A 452 6.51 -7.11 -9.00
N LEU A 453 7.05 -8.06 -8.24
CA LEU A 453 7.99 -9.06 -8.76
C LEU A 453 7.32 -9.98 -9.80
N GLU A 454 6.10 -10.46 -9.52
CA GLU A 454 5.27 -11.23 -10.45
C GLU A 454 5.01 -10.46 -11.76
N MET A 455 4.61 -9.19 -11.68
CA MET A 455 4.46 -8.33 -12.86
C MET A 455 5.78 -8.22 -13.63
N THR A 456 6.86 -7.87 -12.95
CA THR A 456 8.16 -7.60 -13.60
C THR A 456 8.70 -8.83 -14.32
N ILE A 457 8.66 -9.99 -13.66
CA ILE A 457 9.15 -11.25 -14.23
C ILE A 457 8.18 -11.83 -15.28
N THR A 458 6.90 -11.42 -15.26
CA THR A 458 5.97 -11.74 -16.34
C THR A 458 6.27 -10.95 -17.61
N LEU A 459 6.48 -9.64 -17.46
CA LEU A 459 6.70 -8.69 -18.55
C LEU A 459 8.10 -8.76 -19.17
N VAL A 460 9.15 -8.94 -18.36
CA VAL A 460 10.56 -8.96 -18.81
C VAL A 460 11.36 -10.06 -18.08
N PRO A 461 11.11 -11.35 -18.39
CA PRO A 461 11.79 -12.47 -17.73
C PRO A 461 13.31 -12.45 -17.94
N GLU A 462 13.81 -11.78 -18.98
CA GLU A 462 15.24 -11.65 -19.30
C GLU A 462 16.02 -11.03 -18.14
N ILE A 463 15.42 -10.14 -17.34
CA ILE A 463 16.13 -9.49 -16.22
C ILE A 463 16.63 -10.52 -15.18
N PHE A 464 15.97 -11.68 -15.10
CA PHE A 464 16.35 -12.78 -14.19
C PHE A 464 16.99 -13.96 -14.93
N LEU A 465 16.60 -14.23 -16.18
CA LEU A 465 16.96 -15.46 -16.90
C LEU A 465 18.07 -15.28 -17.95
N ASP A 466 18.36 -14.05 -18.39
CA ASP A 466 19.44 -13.74 -19.34
C ASP A 466 20.75 -13.40 -18.60
N TRP A 467 21.58 -14.42 -18.39
CA TRP A 467 22.90 -14.28 -17.75
C TRP A 467 23.94 -13.53 -18.59
N THR A 468 23.60 -12.97 -19.77
CA THR A 468 24.44 -11.92 -20.39
C THR A 468 24.31 -10.57 -19.67
N ARG A 469 23.26 -10.40 -18.85
CA ARG A 469 23.12 -9.28 -17.90
C ARG A 469 23.84 -9.65 -16.59
N PRO A 470 24.79 -8.83 -16.09
CA PRO A 470 25.61 -9.18 -14.93
C PRO A 470 24.81 -9.29 -13.62
N SER A 471 23.65 -8.66 -13.54
CA SER A 471 22.75 -8.71 -12.38
C SER A 471 21.81 -9.92 -12.36
N ALA A 472 21.58 -10.61 -13.48
CA ALA A 472 20.47 -11.55 -13.63
C ALA A 472 20.57 -12.77 -12.70
N GLU A 473 21.73 -13.44 -12.67
CA GLU A 473 21.94 -14.59 -11.77
C GLU A 473 21.78 -14.19 -10.30
N LEU A 474 22.27 -13.00 -9.92
CA LEU A 474 22.21 -12.51 -8.54
C LEU A 474 20.78 -12.13 -8.12
N LEU A 475 20.02 -11.46 -9.00
CA LEU A 475 18.60 -11.17 -8.79
C LEU A 475 17.78 -12.47 -8.70
N LEU A 476 18.05 -13.45 -9.55
CA LEU A 476 17.36 -14.76 -9.53
C LEU A 476 17.68 -15.55 -8.25
N ARG A 477 18.93 -15.57 -7.78
CA ARG A 477 19.32 -16.20 -6.51
C ARG A 477 18.63 -15.54 -5.31
N ARG A 478 18.62 -14.20 -5.26
CA ARG A 478 17.93 -13.44 -4.21
C ARG A 478 16.42 -13.65 -4.23
N LEU A 479 15.82 -13.75 -5.43
CA LEU A 479 14.41 -14.07 -5.58
C LEU A 479 14.11 -15.48 -5.05
N ALA A 480 14.82 -16.50 -5.49
CA ALA A 480 14.64 -17.89 -5.05
C ALA A 480 14.73 -18.04 -3.53
N GLN A 481 15.75 -17.43 -2.90
CA GLN A 481 15.89 -17.35 -1.43
C GLN A 481 14.64 -16.79 -0.75
N LEU A 482 14.07 -15.70 -1.26
CA LEU A 482 12.88 -15.08 -0.70
C LEU A 482 11.62 -15.92 -0.92
N LEU A 483 11.44 -16.53 -2.09
CA LEU A 483 10.30 -17.42 -2.34
C LEU A 483 10.34 -18.63 -1.42
N ASN A 484 11.50 -19.29 -1.27
CA ASN A 484 11.68 -20.42 -0.36
C ASN A 484 11.44 -20.03 1.11
N GLN A 485 11.90 -18.84 1.54
CA GLN A 485 11.64 -18.33 2.89
C GLN A 485 10.16 -18.02 3.12
N VAL A 486 9.46 -17.42 2.15
CA VAL A 486 8.03 -17.14 2.23
C VAL A 486 7.23 -18.45 2.31
N LEU A 487 7.49 -19.38 1.39
CA LEU A 487 6.88 -20.71 1.38
C LEU A 487 7.02 -21.39 2.74
N ASN A 488 8.25 -21.67 3.18
CA ASN A 488 8.50 -22.45 4.40
C ASN A 488 7.93 -21.83 5.69
N ARG A 489 7.67 -20.52 5.72
CA ARG A 489 7.09 -19.84 6.88
C ARG A 489 5.56 -19.79 6.86
N VAL A 490 4.96 -19.95 5.68
CA VAL A 490 3.50 -19.99 5.49
C VAL A 490 2.98 -21.45 5.42
N THR A 491 3.70 -22.35 4.76
CA THR A 491 3.28 -23.74 4.46
C THR A 491 3.76 -24.81 5.44
N ALA A 492 4.56 -24.47 6.45
CA ALA A 492 5.02 -25.47 7.43
C ALA A 492 3.86 -26.02 8.28
N GLU A 493 3.88 -27.30 8.63
CA GLU A 493 2.78 -27.88 9.41
C GLU A 493 2.70 -27.32 10.84
N ARG A 494 1.47 -27.00 11.30
CA ARG A 494 1.17 -26.55 12.68
C ARG A 494 1.93 -25.27 13.10
N ASN A 495 2.34 -24.47 12.11
CA ASN A 495 3.26 -23.35 12.24
C ASN A 495 2.66 -22.10 12.94
N LEU A 496 3.44 -21.02 12.98
CA LEU A 496 3.08 -19.74 13.61
C LEU A 496 1.95 -18.99 12.86
N PHE A 497 2.06 -18.95 11.53
CA PHE A 497 1.12 -18.30 10.60
C PHE A 497 -0.26 -18.98 10.67
N ASP A 498 -0.27 -20.30 10.57
CA ASP A 498 -1.44 -21.17 10.67
C ASP A 498 -2.22 -20.93 11.98
N ARG A 499 -1.51 -20.75 13.11
CA ARG A 499 -2.12 -20.36 14.40
C ARG A 499 -2.75 -18.97 14.34
N VAL A 500 -2.01 -17.95 13.89
CA VAL A 500 -2.49 -16.56 13.88
C VAL A 500 -3.68 -16.35 12.95
N VAL A 501 -3.69 -16.97 11.76
CA VAL A 501 -4.85 -16.95 10.84
C VAL A 501 -6.07 -17.58 11.50
N ASN A 502 -5.90 -18.70 12.21
CA ASN A 502 -7.00 -19.38 12.91
C ASN A 502 -7.48 -18.63 14.18
N LEU A 503 -6.69 -17.74 14.78
CA LEU A 503 -7.12 -16.88 15.90
C LEU A 503 -8.13 -15.80 15.49
N ARG A 504 -8.16 -15.39 14.21
CA ARG A 504 -9.09 -14.38 13.66
C ARG A 504 -9.14 -13.07 14.47
N LEU A 505 -7.98 -12.56 14.87
CA LEU A 505 -7.89 -11.34 15.67
C LEU A 505 -8.35 -10.10 14.85
N PRO A 506 -9.12 -9.17 15.44
CA PRO A 506 -9.58 -7.97 14.74
C PRO A 506 -8.40 -7.05 14.40
N GLY A 507 -8.30 -6.63 13.15
CA GLY A 507 -7.14 -5.93 12.59
C GLY A 507 -6.11 -6.82 11.88
N LEU A 508 -6.37 -8.13 11.73
CA LEU A 508 -5.58 -9.07 10.91
C LEU A 508 -6.38 -9.66 9.73
N GLU A 509 -7.49 -9.05 9.32
CA GLU A 509 -8.43 -9.62 8.35
C GLU A 509 -7.81 -9.87 6.96
N SER A 510 -6.76 -9.13 6.58
CA SER A 510 -6.04 -9.34 5.32
C SER A 510 -5.08 -10.54 5.35
N VAL A 511 -4.67 -10.99 6.54
CA VAL A 511 -3.65 -12.04 6.73
C VAL A 511 -4.28 -13.42 6.52
N ASP A 512 -3.96 -14.04 5.38
CA ASP A 512 -4.41 -15.38 5.01
C ASP A 512 -3.42 -16.04 4.04
N HIS A 513 -3.47 -17.36 3.92
CA HIS A 513 -2.65 -18.15 3.00
C HIS A 513 -2.82 -17.73 1.53
N TYR A 514 -4.05 -17.44 1.10
CA TYR A 514 -4.38 -17.18 -0.30
C TYR A 514 -3.61 -15.99 -0.93
N PRO A 515 -3.68 -14.75 -0.42
CA PRO A 515 -3.05 -13.60 -1.08
C PRO A 515 -1.54 -13.75 -1.27
N ILE A 516 -0.83 -14.38 -0.33
CA ILE A 516 0.63 -14.53 -0.36
C ILE A 516 1.09 -15.74 -1.18
N LEU A 517 0.50 -16.94 -0.97
CA LEU A 517 0.92 -18.14 -1.70
C LEU A 517 0.62 -18.01 -3.19
N VAL A 518 -0.54 -17.46 -3.57
CA VAL A 518 -0.93 -17.28 -4.97
C VAL A 518 0.01 -16.30 -5.70
N ALA A 519 0.60 -15.31 -4.99
CA ALA A 519 1.60 -14.41 -5.56
C ALA A 519 2.95 -15.12 -5.80
N VAL A 520 3.38 -15.96 -4.85
CA VAL A 520 4.58 -16.80 -5.00
C VAL A 520 4.40 -17.82 -6.14
N THR A 521 3.24 -18.47 -6.22
CA THR A 521 2.93 -19.43 -7.29
C THR A 521 3.02 -18.81 -8.68
N GLY A 522 2.51 -17.59 -8.86
CA GLY A 522 2.62 -16.87 -10.14
C GLY A 522 4.06 -16.62 -10.57
N ILE A 523 4.95 -16.22 -9.64
CA ILE A 523 6.38 -16.04 -9.91
C ILE A 523 7.04 -17.37 -10.30
N LEU A 524 6.76 -18.46 -9.56
CA LEU A 524 7.35 -19.78 -9.81
C LEU A 524 6.88 -20.37 -11.14
N VAL A 525 5.57 -20.32 -11.44
CA VAL A 525 5.00 -20.74 -12.73
C VAL A 525 5.63 -19.95 -13.88
N ARG A 526 5.84 -18.64 -13.72
CA ARG A 526 6.42 -17.80 -14.78
C ARG A 526 7.85 -18.22 -15.15
N ILE A 527 8.67 -18.63 -14.19
CA ILE A 527 10.09 -19.00 -14.39
C ILE A 527 10.33 -20.48 -14.64
N LEU A 528 9.46 -21.38 -14.14
CA LEU A 528 9.60 -22.84 -14.26
C LEU A 528 8.75 -23.46 -15.37
N VAL A 529 7.69 -22.79 -15.82
CA VAL A 529 6.75 -23.34 -16.83
C VAL A 529 6.66 -22.45 -18.06
N ASP A 530 6.32 -21.16 -17.89
CA ASP A 530 6.09 -20.24 -19.02
C ASP A 530 7.38 -19.67 -19.66
N SER A 531 8.55 -20.17 -19.26
CA SER A 531 9.87 -19.70 -19.70
C SER A 531 10.52 -20.61 -20.73
N ASN A 532 11.51 -20.10 -21.48
CA ASN A 532 12.26 -20.94 -22.42
C ASN A 532 13.09 -22.01 -21.66
N LYS A 533 13.40 -23.13 -22.31
CA LYS A 533 14.06 -24.30 -21.67
C LYS A 533 15.36 -23.96 -20.93
N GLN A 534 16.15 -22.99 -21.43
CA GLN A 534 17.38 -22.55 -20.79
C GLN A 534 17.10 -21.73 -19.53
N GLY A 535 16.10 -20.84 -19.58
CA GLY A 535 15.61 -20.09 -18.43
C GLY A 535 15.02 -20.99 -17.34
N VAL A 536 14.21 -21.98 -17.73
CA VAL A 536 13.64 -22.99 -16.81
C VAL A 536 14.74 -23.78 -16.11
N SER A 537 15.73 -24.30 -16.85
CA SER A 537 16.88 -25.02 -16.26
C SER A 537 17.72 -24.14 -15.33
N ARG A 538 17.96 -22.86 -15.68
CA ARG A 538 18.62 -21.88 -14.81
C ARG A 538 17.83 -21.61 -13.52
N ALA A 539 16.51 -21.42 -13.64
CA ALA A 539 15.61 -21.16 -12.51
C ALA A 539 15.51 -22.37 -11.58
N ALA A 540 15.34 -23.58 -12.13
CA ALA A 540 15.34 -24.83 -11.36
C ALA A 540 16.68 -25.05 -10.63
N SER A 541 17.80 -24.94 -11.35
CA SER A 541 19.14 -25.08 -10.75
C SER A 541 19.37 -24.08 -9.61
N VAL A 542 18.99 -22.82 -9.78
CA VAL A 542 19.09 -21.81 -8.71
C VAL A 542 18.16 -22.13 -7.54
N LEU A 543 16.89 -22.45 -7.79
CA LEU A 543 15.88 -22.72 -6.77
C LEU A 543 16.21 -23.97 -5.95
N LEU A 544 16.68 -25.04 -6.59
CA LEU A 544 17.08 -26.30 -5.94
C LEU A 544 18.45 -26.20 -5.25
N SER A 545 19.34 -25.29 -5.70
CA SER A 545 20.61 -25.03 -5.02
C SER A 545 20.46 -24.26 -3.69
N ASP A 546 19.29 -23.67 -3.44
CA ASP A 546 19.05 -22.91 -2.22
C ASP A 546 18.77 -23.85 -1.02
N PRO A 547 19.50 -23.73 0.11
CA PRO A 547 19.33 -24.59 1.29
C PRO A 547 17.96 -24.51 1.97
N CYS A 548 17.13 -23.51 1.64
CA CYS A 548 15.74 -23.44 2.10
C CYS A 548 14.75 -24.08 1.12
N PHE A 549 15.17 -24.70 0.02
CA PHE A 549 14.22 -25.41 -0.85
C PHE A 549 13.59 -26.61 -0.14
N GLN A 550 12.27 -26.74 -0.25
CA GLN A 550 11.50 -27.84 0.32
C GLN A 550 10.35 -28.21 -0.62
N LEU A 551 10.44 -29.38 -1.29
CA LEU A 551 9.45 -29.83 -2.26
C LEU A 551 8.02 -29.90 -1.66
N ARG A 552 7.91 -30.32 -0.40
CA ARG A 552 6.65 -30.32 0.37
C ARG A 552 5.94 -28.96 0.40
N SER A 553 6.67 -27.85 0.34
CA SER A 553 6.10 -26.50 0.36
C SER A 553 5.44 -26.14 -0.99
N ILE A 554 5.78 -26.86 -2.07
CA ILE A 554 5.06 -26.82 -3.35
C ILE A 554 3.86 -27.77 -3.33
N GLN A 555 4.02 -28.98 -2.79
CA GLN A 555 2.93 -29.96 -2.61
C GLN A 555 1.77 -29.41 -1.77
N TYR A 556 2.09 -28.67 -0.71
CA TYR A 556 1.13 -27.93 0.12
C TYR A 556 0.20 -27.01 -0.70
N LEU A 557 0.66 -26.44 -1.83
CA LEU A 557 -0.16 -25.57 -2.68
C LEU A 557 -1.35 -26.33 -3.28
N LEU A 558 -1.18 -27.60 -3.63
CA LEU A 558 -2.26 -28.48 -4.10
C LEU A 558 -3.04 -29.10 -2.93
N GLY A 559 -2.51 -29.04 -1.71
CA GLY A 559 -3.08 -29.72 -0.53
C GLY A 559 -2.58 -31.15 -0.36
N GLU A 560 -1.52 -31.54 -1.07
CA GLU A 560 -0.79 -32.78 -0.81
C GLU A 560 -0.01 -32.67 0.51
N GLY A 561 -0.61 -33.17 1.60
CA GLY A 561 0.07 -33.50 2.84
C GLY A 561 0.18 -35.02 3.01
N GLU A 562 1.10 -35.49 3.86
CA GLU A 562 1.22 -36.93 4.13
C GLU A 562 -0.10 -37.49 4.69
N SER A 563 -0.65 -38.51 4.03
CA SER A 563 -1.90 -39.17 4.42
C SER A 563 -1.71 -40.12 5.62
N GLY A 564 -1.03 -39.64 6.66
CA GLY A 564 -0.67 -40.33 7.89
C GLY A 564 -1.77 -40.32 8.96
N SER A 565 -2.79 -41.16 8.76
CA SER A 565 -3.71 -41.68 9.77
C SER A 565 -3.97 -40.82 11.04
N SER A 566 -4.92 -39.88 11.01
CA SER A 566 -5.64 -39.48 12.23
C SER A 566 -7.05 -38.91 11.96
N THR A 567 -7.93 -39.15 12.93
CA THR A 567 -9.37 -38.82 13.01
C THR A 567 -9.81 -37.49 12.39
N ALA A 568 -10.85 -37.56 11.54
CA ALA A 568 -11.45 -36.39 10.90
C ALA A 568 -11.94 -35.33 11.91
N THR A 569 -11.26 -34.18 11.92
CA THR A 569 -11.62 -32.99 12.72
C THR A 569 -11.49 -31.69 11.90
N ASP A 570 -12.07 -31.71 10.69
CA ASP A 570 -12.49 -30.56 9.86
C ASP A 570 -11.57 -29.30 9.81
N ARG A 571 -10.25 -29.50 9.88
CA ARG A 571 -9.26 -28.43 9.61
C ARG A 571 -9.11 -28.25 8.11
N LYS A 572 -9.66 -27.14 7.61
CA LYS A 572 -9.58 -26.76 6.20
C LYS A 572 -8.16 -26.30 5.86
N HIS A 573 -7.36 -27.25 5.39
CA HIS A 573 -6.04 -27.02 4.82
C HIS A 573 -6.15 -26.09 3.60
N PHE A 574 -5.11 -25.31 3.31
CA PHE A 574 -5.04 -24.55 2.06
C PHE A 574 -4.87 -25.50 0.86
N SER A 575 -5.53 -25.19 -0.25
CA SER A 575 -5.33 -25.87 -1.54
C SER A 575 -5.85 -24.96 -2.65
N LEU A 576 -5.08 -24.80 -3.73
CA LEU A 576 -5.47 -23.99 -4.89
C LEU A 576 -6.76 -24.52 -5.56
N HIS A 577 -6.98 -25.84 -5.58
CA HIS A 577 -8.21 -26.48 -6.08
C HIS A 577 -9.49 -26.01 -5.35
N THR A 578 -9.38 -25.42 -4.16
CA THR A 578 -10.53 -24.89 -3.39
C THR A 578 -11.02 -23.52 -3.91
N TYR A 579 -10.30 -22.89 -4.84
CA TYR A 579 -10.55 -21.51 -5.29
C TYR A 579 -10.92 -21.40 -6.76
N THR A 580 -11.80 -22.29 -7.24
CA THR A 580 -12.28 -22.39 -8.64
C THR A 580 -12.83 -21.10 -9.23
N ASP A 581 -13.37 -20.19 -8.42
CA ASP A 581 -13.87 -18.89 -8.86
C ASP A 581 -12.76 -17.90 -9.27
N TYR A 582 -11.51 -18.18 -8.87
CA TYR A 582 -10.38 -17.27 -9.00
C TYR A 582 -9.15 -17.88 -9.68
N ILE A 583 -9.00 -19.20 -9.64
CA ILE A 583 -7.94 -19.97 -10.28
C ILE A 583 -8.55 -20.76 -11.44
N SER A 584 -7.98 -20.61 -12.63
CA SER A 584 -8.41 -21.32 -13.83
C SER A 584 -7.78 -22.71 -13.92
N THR A 585 -8.42 -23.61 -14.66
CA THR A 585 -7.89 -24.95 -14.95
C THR A 585 -6.53 -24.92 -15.66
N GLU A 586 -6.25 -23.89 -16.44
CA GLU A 586 -4.94 -23.66 -17.06
C GLU A 586 -3.87 -23.31 -16.02
N GLU A 587 -4.20 -22.47 -15.03
CA GLU A 587 -3.30 -22.12 -13.93
C GLU A 587 -3.02 -23.32 -13.03
N GLU A 588 -4.06 -24.11 -12.73
CA GLU A 588 -4.00 -25.35 -11.95
C GLU A 588 -3.05 -26.38 -12.59
N GLN A 589 -3.25 -26.66 -13.89
CA GLN A 589 -2.37 -27.55 -14.67
C GLN A 589 -0.92 -27.08 -14.72
N LYS A 590 -0.65 -25.76 -14.72
CA LYS A 590 0.73 -25.24 -14.64
C LYS A 590 1.38 -25.53 -13.29
N VAL A 591 0.63 -25.55 -12.18
CA VAL A 591 1.17 -25.93 -10.87
C VAL A 591 1.46 -27.43 -10.80
N GLU A 592 0.61 -28.27 -11.37
CA GLU A 592 0.85 -29.72 -11.50
C GLU A 592 2.11 -30.02 -12.35
N GLN A 593 2.27 -29.34 -13.48
CA GLN A 593 3.47 -29.44 -14.33
C GLN A 593 4.73 -28.98 -13.59
N MET A 594 4.64 -27.85 -12.87
CA MET A 594 5.74 -27.32 -12.06
C MET A 594 6.16 -28.27 -10.93
N LEU A 595 5.20 -28.86 -10.21
CA LEU A 595 5.46 -29.84 -9.16
C LEU A 595 6.10 -31.11 -9.73
N THR A 596 5.57 -31.62 -10.85
CA THR A 596 6.12 -32.80 -11.54
C THR A 596 7.57 -32.57 -11.98
N PHE A 597 7.84 -31.41 -12.60
CA PHE A 597 9.17 -31.02 -13.04
C PHE A 597 10.16 -30.86 -11.87
N LEU A 598 9.79 -30.11 -10.82
CA LEU A 598 10.63 -29.96 -9.62
C LEU A 598 10.88 -31.30 -8.90
N THR A 599 9.94 -32.24 -8.96
CA THR A 599 10.09 -33.57 -8.37
C THR A 599 11.19 -34.38 -9.10
N GLU A 600 11.22 -34.37 -10.43
CA GLU A 600 12.28 -35.08 -11.18
C GLU A 600 13.64 -34.37 -11.12
N GLU A 601 13.68 -33.04 -11.18
CA GLU A 601 14.93 -32.28 -11.01
C GLU A 601 15.49 -32.44 -9.59
N SER A 602 14.64 -32.46 -8.55
CA SER A 602 15.07 -32.69 -7.17
C SER A 602 15.63 -34.11 -6.94
N LYS A 603 15.09 -35.13 -7.63
CA LYS A 603 15.66 -36.49 -7.60
C LYS A 603 17.05 -36.53 -8.25
N GLN A 604 17.21 -35.90 -9.41
CA GLN A 604 18.48 -35.81 -10.11
C GLN A 604 19.54 -35.05 -9.29
N ALA A 605 19.16 -33.91 -8.70
CA ALA A 605 20.03 -33.14 -7.82
C ALA A 605 20.49 -33.96 -6.61
N ALA A 606 19.57 -34.65 -5.92
CA ALA A 606 19.89 -35.52 -4.79
C ALA A 606 20.84 -36.67 -5.18
N ALA A 607 20.64 -37.30 -6.36
CA ALA A 607 21.52 -38.34 -6.86
C ALA A 607 22.94 -37.85 -7.24
N SER A 608 23.12 -36.54 -7.46
CA SER A 608 24.39 -35.93 -7.86
C SER A 608 25.22 -35.33 -6.69
N THR A 609 24.63 -35.20 -5.50
CA THR A 609 25.21 -34.40 -4.41
C THR A 609 26.05 -35.26 -3.45
N ALA A 610 27.36 -35.02 -3.41
CA ALA A 610 28.25 -35.60 -2.41
C ALA A 610 28.18 -34.83 -1.06
N PRO A 611 28.34 -35.51 0.10
CA PRO A 611 28.34 -34.85 1.40
C PRO A 611 29.51 -33.87 1.53
N THR A 612 29.20 -32.62 1.86
CA THR A 612 30.19 -31.55 2.08
C THR A 612 30.58 -31.51 3.57
N SER A 613 31.87 -31.34 3.87
CA SER A 613 32.35 -31.22 5.25
C SER A 613 31.93 -29.89 5.89
N GLU A 614 31.62 -29.89 7.19
CA GLU A 614 31.25 -28.66 7.92
C GLU A 614 32.36 -27.59 7.89
N ASP A 615 33.64 -28.01 7.91
CA ASP A 615 34.82 -27.13 7.81
C ASP A 615 34.91 -26.37 6.48
N ASP A 616 34.21 -26.83 5.43
CA ASP A 616 34.20 -26.21 4.10
C ASP A 616 33.02 -25.27 3.86
N LEU A 617 32.15 -25.07 4.86
CA LEU A 617 30.97 -24.23 4.76
C LEU A 617 31.30 -22.73 4.91
N CYS A 618 30.57 -21.90 4.17
CA CYS A 618 30.68 -20.45 4.18
C CYS A 618 30.29 -19.86 5.54
N PRO A 619 31.17 -19.14 6.27
CA PRO A 619 30.88 -18.60 7.60
C PRO A 619 29.88 -17.42 7.62
N ILE A 620 29.27 -17.07 6.48
CA ILE A 620 28.20 -16.06 6.38
C ILE A 620 26.81 -16.71 6.26
N CYS A 621 26.70 -17.89 5.65
CA CYS A 621 25.41 -18.57 5.43
C CYS A 621 25.33 -20.02 5.94
N TYR A 622 26.44 -20.59 6.40
CA TYR A 622 26.57 -21.93 7.00
C TYR A 622 25.97 -23.07 6.16
N ALA A 623 25.85 -22.90 4.84
CA ALA A 623 25.13 -23.86 3.98
C ALA A 623 25.62 -23.98 2.53
N HIS A 624 26.39 -23.03 2.02
CA HIS A 624 27.12 -23.16 0.74
C HIS A 624 28.61 -23.33 1.02
N SER A 625 29.34 -24.06 0.17
CA SER A 625 30.79 -24.20 0.32
C SER A 625 31.55 -22.89 0.03
N ILE A 626 32.70 -22.74 0.70
CA ILE A 626 33.63 -21.63 0.48
C ILE A 626 34.16 -21.68 -0.96
N SER A 627 33.93 -20.61 -1.72
CA SER A 627 34.16 -20.54 -3.16
C SER A 627 34.68 -19.17 -3.66
N ALA A 628 34.91 -18.22 -2.75
CA ALA A 628 35.43 -16.88 -3.03
C ALA A 628 36.45 -16.43 -1.98
N ILE A 629 37.45 -15.64 -2.39
CA ILE A 629 38.44 -15.01 -1.51
C ILE A 629 38.62 -13.51 -1.86
N PHE A 630 38.64 -12.64 -0.86
CA PHE A 630 38.57 -11.18 -1.07
C PHE A 630 39.97 -10.54 -1.09
N LYS A 631 40.20 -9.55 -1.95
CA LYS A 631 41.42 -8.73 -1.95
C LYS A 631 41.21 -7.38 -1.26
N PRO A 632 42.20 -6.87 -0.51
CA PRO A 632 43.49 -7.51 -0.18
C PRO A 632 43.41 -8.50 1.00
N CYS A 633 42.35 -8.42 1.81
CA CYS A 633 42.32 -8.99 3.16
C CYS A 633 42.26 -10.53 3.27
N SER A 634 42.17 -11.27 2.17
CA SER A 634 42.23 -12.74 2.07
C SER A 634 41.20 -13.54 2.90
N HIS A 635 40.17 -12.88 3.40
CA HIS A 635 38.99 -13.53 3.98
C HIS A 635 38.20 -14.28 2.89
N LYS A 636 37.43 -15.29 3.29
CA LYS A 636 36.73 -16.19 2.37
C LYS A 636 35.22 -16.28 2.68
N SER A 637 34.43 -16.57 1.66
CA SER A 637 33.00 -16.95 1.76
C SER A 637 32.60 -17.81 0.55
N CYS A 638 31.32 -18.13 0.40
CA CYS A 638 30.78 -18.50 -0.90
C CYS A 638 30.62 -17.26 -1.80
N LYS A 639 30.60 -17.45 -3.13
CA LYS A 639 30.38 -16.36 -4.11
C LYS A 639 29.07 -15.60 -3.89
N ALA A 640 27.99 -16.31 -3.54
CA ALA A 640 26.66 -15.71 -3.41
C ALA A 640 26.62 -14.59 -2.35
N CYS A 641 27.15 -14.85 -1.14
CA CYS A 641 27.18 -13.86 -0.06
C CYS A 641 28.00 -12.62 -0.42
N ILE A 642 29.21 -12.78 -0.96
CA ILE A 642 30.08 -11.64 -1.28
C ILE A 642 29.52 -10.79 -2.43
N ASN A 643 28.94 -11.42 -3.46
CA ASN A 643 28.33 -10.70 -4.57
C ASN A 643 27.09 -9.91 -4.11
N GLN A 644 26.23 -10.51 -3.26
CA GLN A 644 25.08 -9.83 -2.66
C GLN A 644 25.50 -8.63 -1.80
N HIS A 645 26.57 -8.77 -1.02
CA HIS A 645 27.10 -7.69 -0.18
C HIS A 645 27.67 -6.54 -1.01
N LEU A 646 28.44 -6.85 -2.06
CA LEU A 646 29.05 -5.85 -2.95
C LEU A 646 28.04 -5.00 -3.73
N MET A 647 26.76 -5.41 -3.82
CA MET A 647 25.69 -4.53 -4.33
C MET A 647 25.46 -3.31 -3.43
N ASN A 648 25.59 -3.47 -2.11
CA ASN A 648 25.16 -2.50 -1.12
C ASN A 648 26.33 -1.90 -0.31
N ASN A 649 27.49 -2.56 -0.24
CA ASN A 649 28.65 -2.15 0.55
C ASN A 649 29.97 -2.71 -0.01
N LYS A 650 31.01 -1.86 -0.10
CA LYS A 650 32.32 -2.23 -0.65
C LYS A 650 33.34 -2.71 0.39
N ASP A 651 33.01 -2.71 1.67
CA ASP A 651 33.94 -3.09 2.76
C ASP A 651 33.75 -4.53 3.25
N CYS A 652 34.86 -5.25 3.49
CA CYS A 652 34.86 -6.66 3.91
C CYS A 652 34.00 -6.90 5.17
N PHE A 653 33.18 -7.96 5.15
CA PHE A 653 32.33 -8.39 6.28
C PHE A 653 33.08 -8.38 7.62
N PHE A 654 34.27 -8.98 7.63
CA PHE A 654 35.01 -9.34 8.84
C PHE A 654 35.88 -8.18 9.35
N CYS A 655 36.77 -7.65 8.51
CA CYS A 655 37.78 -6.65 8.90
C CYS A 655 37.46 -5.21 8.47
N LYS A 656 36.33 -4.97 7.77
CA LYS A 656 35.92 -3.66 7.23
C LYS A 656 36.92 -2.97 6.28
N ALA A 657 37.97 -3.66 5.84
CA ALA A 657 38.84 -3.16 4.77
C ALA A 657 38.11 -3.18 3.42
N THR A 658 38.20 -2.11 2.65
CA THR A 658 37.57 -1.99 1.33
C THR A 658 38.08 -3.07 0.38
N ILE A 659 37.16 -3.76 -0.28
CA ILE A 659 37.40 -4.87 -1.19
C ILE A 659 37.79 -4.30 -2.55
N THR A 660 38.97 -4.67 -3.05
CA THR A 660 39.48 -4.26 -4.37
C THR A 660 39.24 -5.31 -5.46
N GLY A 661 38.84 -6.52 -5.07
CA GLY A 661 38.55 -7.64 -5.98
C GLY A 661 38.12 -8.89 -5.21
N VAL A 662 37.52 -9.84 -5.92
CA VAL A 662 37.11 -11.14 -5.40
C VAL A 662 37.58 -12.20 -6.39
N ASP A 663 38.43 -13.11 -5.92
CA ASP A 663 38.93 -14.23 -6.73
C ASP A 663 38.16 -15.51 -6.39
N ASP A 664 38.15 -16.44 -7.34
CA ASP A 664 37.65 -17.80 -7.14
C ASP A 664 38.52 -18.57 -6.15
N TYR A 665 37.89 -19.25 -5.19
CA TYR A 665 38.59 -20.14 -4.26
C TYR A 665 38.21 -21.61 -4.52
N THR A 666 39.17 -22.37 -5.04
CA THR A 666 39.13 -23.85 -5.03
C THR A 666 39.98 -24.35 -3.87
N LYS A 667 39.41 -25.22 -3.02
CA LYS A 667 40.19 -25.95 -1.99
C LYS A 667 41.29 -26.78 -2.69
N PRO A 668 42.57 -26.68 -2.27
CA PRO A 668 43.60 -27.60 -2.76
C PRO A 668 43.21 -29.03 -2.43
N PHE A 669 43.36 -29.95 -3.40
CA PHE A 669 43.28 -31.38 -3.08
C PHE A 669 44.39 -31.72 -2.07
N ALA A 670 44.02 -32.39 -0.98
CA ALA A 670 44.98 -32.93 -0.04
C ALA A 670 45.73 -34.09 -0.74
N SER A 671 47.04 -33.91 -0.88
CA SER A 671 47.99 -34.87 -1.46
C SER A 671 48.52 -35.86 -0.43
#